data_AF-A0A7C5D8I9-F1
#
_entry.id   AF-A0A7C5D8I9-F1
#
_cell.length_a   1.000
_cell.length_b   1.000
_cell.length_c   1.000
_cell.angle_alpha   90.00
_cell.angle_beta   90.00
_cell.angle_gamma   90.00
#
_symmetry.space_group_name_H-M   'P 1'
#
loop_
_entity.id
_entity.type
_entity.pdbx_description
1 polymer ?
#
loop_
_entity_poly.entity_id
_entity_poly.type
_entity_poly.pdbx_seq_one_letter_code
_entity_poly.pdbx_strand_id
1 'polypeptide(L)'
;MKKFLFLLILVLVAFNLSAFTIPNEGKTFNGIVDKDLAVQVAKAKFSSLYNVGNISVGKVIPMNDMNGYLYAYLVPVYFGEGNFPNDGAIETYINENRAVFNFIKTTGDQKAIENAGKKLWGVDRFGYVIVSARTDNMPILEIGKGIPHYFMNYYEMKSRAFQSLRGNVQLNEIIYVDHMYKFYRFSNGNENVYVDDNMKKPISEETFNKTIKRTAFKMGNMNEGWIKILNNKKDLSTVFRARATGYIPNVPFYLWSYGCSPTSSAMIFDYWDSRGYAKLTDYHFDRWDGIEGEMDYNLSNVHQELAIAMNTDTINYGGTSIYNIASGQSTVASNNGYSCTSTNGSQGNHTYGWQWDRLTGEIDNGYPCHFDVLQYWLDAFNDYIGHSTVAVGYDNDGTDSLVQVHNTWDYTEPYWALYTYHDGNYSYHYFTNFEPSGGDTTLTGNLASNLNGAKFLAGKDAMISFENMASSAGNVKLYYSFDNFQNETLISNSVDPFNPYYWTTPNIGNDTTKSVRLRMEVYDGSNNLIATDGNYQNITLFRLVDTLNYGPMSFISTLSQAYSVTVKDTLAFICRSGSYMDVVDISDLSTPRYIGSYPLPETFLNFKFINDTLIAASADANGFVVAKMDNSFNVTLVDSLNFNNKNVLNFVIDGNRAVIAAKLHGLSVVDITDPTNIAELGSYYVPLFSARDVYVKGDTAFVAAGAKGLVALDISDPTNITVLSSYDSPGISNAIAVNGDVAYVADGSNGTYVADISNASSISLITTVAKKSNATTCTLSPDGSELFVGDGSYYEVLNTANMLEGGYIHTLGTGVGPATALPNAKGTSKFIGIDYNYGVFIFDGTPDGIVSKTDNKVKSVSFALESGIVRDNLNMLLSLNKDSNITVSLFDATGRRVAIVYNSVAHKGMLKLTFNAKSLAKGLYFARVNVNGKNVATKKVVILK
;
A
#
# COMPACT_ATOMS: atom_id res chain seq x y z
N MET A 1 -75.59 -8.01 -16.54
CA MET A 1 -75.36 -8.37 -15.12
C MET A 1 -73.94 -8.85 -14.82
N LYS A 2 -73.39 -9.91 -15.41
CA LYS A 2 -72.02 -10.41 -15.07
C LYS A 2 -70.88 -9.40 -15.33
N LYS A 3 -70.91 -8.64 -16.44
CA LYS A 3 -69.93 -7.54 -16.69
C LYS A 3 -70.08 -6.37 -15.70
N PHE A 4 -71.31 -6.07 -15.26
CA PHE A 4 -71.58 -5.02 -14.29
C PHE A 4 -71.18 -5.45 -12.88
N LEU A 5 -71.37 -6.72 -12.52
CA LEU A 5 -70.91 -7.30 -11.26
C LEU A 5 -69.37 -7.39 -11.21
N PHE A 6 -68.72 -7.71 -12.34
CA PHE A 6 -67.26 -7.72 -12.46
C PHE A 6 -66.67 -6.30 -12.35
N LEU A 7 -67.32 -5.31 -12.98
CA LEU A 7 -66.96 -3.90 -12.84
C LEU A 7 -67.19 -3.39 -11.41
N LEU A 8 -68.30 -3.78 -10.76
CA LEU A 8 -68.60 -3.42 -9.37
C LEU A 8 -67.61 -4.05 -8.39
N ILE A 9 -67.18 -5.30 -8.62
CA ILE A 9 -66.14 -5.99 -7.84
C ILE A 9 -64.78 -5.31 -8.05
N LEU A 10 -64.41 -4.94 -9.28
CA LEU A 10 -63.18 -4.17 -9.56
C LEU A 10 -63.19 -2.79 -8.87
N VAL A 11 -64.34 -2.11 -8.88
CA VAL A 11 -64.52 -0.82 -8.19
C VAL A 11 -64.47 -1.00 -6.66
N LEU A 12 -65.11 -2.03 -6.09
CA LEU A 12 -65.04 -2.36 -4.66
C LEU A 12 -63.65 -2.81 -4.18
N VAL A 13 -62.87 -3.46 -5.06
CA VAL A 13 -61.46 -3.81 -4.81
C VAL A 13 -60.59 -2.55 -4.86
N ALA A 14 -60.81 -1.64 -5.80
CA ALA A 14 -60.11 -0.36 -5.86
C ALA A 14 -60.37 0.52 -4.62
N PHE A 15 -61.60 0.53 -4.09
CA PHE A 15 -61.94 1.31 -2.87
C PHE A 15 -61.26 0.79 -1.59
N ASN A 16 -60.95 -0.52 -1.48
CA ASN A 16 -60.31 -1.11 -0.28
C ASN A 16 -58.77 -1.08 -0.32
N LEU A 17 -58.17 -0.73 -1.45
CA LEU A 17 -56.71 -0.77 -1.63
C LEU A 17 -56.04 0.60 -1.43
N SER A 18 -56.79 1.70 -1.52
CA SER A 18 -56.33 3.07 -1.84
C SER A 18 -55.39 3.83 -0.90
N ALA A 19 -54.88 3.24 0.19
CA ALA A 19 -53.95 3.96 1.07
C ALA A 19 -52.86 3.05 1.67
N PHE A 20 -51.63 3.57 1.68
CA PHE A 20 -50.51 3.00 2.43
C PHE A 20 -50.85 2.97 3.92
N THR A 21 -50.80 1.78 4.51
CA THR A 21 -51.09 1.57 5.94
C THR A 21 -49.78 1.49 6.72
N ILE A 22 -49.62 2.37 7.72
CA ILE A 22 -48.47 2.30 8.62
C ILE A 22 -48.65 1.07 9.53
N PRO A 23 -47.69 0.14 9.57
CA PRO A 23 -47.75 -1.01 10.46
C PRO A 23 -47.65 -0.59 11.94
N ASN A 24 -48.05 -1.50 12.83
CA ASN A 24 -47.93 -1.26 14.27
C ASN A 24 -46.46 -1.24 14.70
N GLU A 25 -46.15 -0.35 15.64
CA GLU A 25 -44.88 -0.40 16.35
C GLU A 25 -44.84 -1.67 17.21
N GLY A 26 -43.76 -2.45 17.08
CA GLY A 26 -43.58 -3.68 17.83
C GLY A 26 -43.32 -3.45 19.31
N LYS A 27 -42.96 -4.53 20.01
CA LYS A 27 -42.53 -4.48 21.41
C LYS A 27 -41.22 -3.69 21.53
N THR A 28 -41.05 -2.95 22.62
CA THR A 28 -39.84 -2.16 22.88
C THR A 28 -39.09 -2.67 24.12
N PHE A 29 -37.82 -2.30 24.25
CA PHE A 29 -36.95 -2.63 25.39
C PHE A 29 -35.97 -1.46 25.67
N ASN A 30 -35.11 -1.58 26.69
CA ASN A 30 -34.13 -0.54 27.02
C ASN A 30 -33.03 -0.45 25.96
N GLY A 31 -32.74 0.75 25.44
CA GLY A 31 -31.76 0.94 24.36
C GLY A 31 -32.39 1.13 22.98
N ILE A 32 -33.68 1.51 22.92
CA ILE A 32 -34.34 1.95 21.70
C ILE A 32 -34.08 3.45 21.46
N VAL A 33 -33.79 3.79 20.21
CA VAL A 33 -33.63 5.15 19.68
C VAL A 33 -35.00 5.73 19.38
N ASP A 34 -35.23 6.99 19.75
CA ASP A 34 -36.47 7.70 19.46
C ASP A 34 -36.61 8.05 17.96
N LYS A 35 -37.84 7.99 17.44
CA LYS A 35 -38.19 8.28 16.04
C LYS A 35 -37.70 9.66 15.56
N ASP A 36 -37.76 10.71 16.38
CA ASP A 36 -37.31 12.06 15.98
C ASP A 36 -35.79 12.11 15.80
N LEU A 37 -35.04 11.33 16.56
CA LEU A 37 -33.60 11.19 16.36
C LEU A 37 -33.31 10.39 15.08
N ALA A 38 -34.07 9.32 14.82
CA ALA A 38 -33.92 8.57 13.58
C ALA A 38 -34.16 9.44 12.34
N VAL A 39 -35.15 10.34 12.37
CA VAL A 39 -35.39 11.33 11.30
C VAL A 39 -34.22 12.29 11.13
N GLN A 40 -33.64 12.79 12.22
CA GLN A 40 -32.48 13.69 12.16
C GLN A 40 -31.25 13.00 11.57
N VAL A 41 -30.99 11.76 11.98
CA VAL A 41 -29.92 10.91 11.46
C VAL A 41 -30.11 10.66 9.96
N ALA A 42 -31.31 10.24 9.55
CA ALA A 42 -31.64 9.99 8.15
C ALA A 42 -31.42 11.22 7.26
N LYS A 43 -31.91 12.39 7.68
CA LYS A 43 -31.71 13.64 6.94
C LYS A 43 -30.22 13.99 6.81
N ALA A 44 -29.49 13.96 7.91
CA ALA A 44 -28.08 14.34 7.92
C ALA A 44 -27.23 13.40 7.05
N LYS A 45 -27.42 12.08 7.17
CA LYS A 45 -26.68 11.09 6.37
C LYS A 45 -27.02 11.21 4.88
N PHE A 46 -28.32 11.28 4.54
CA PHE A 46 -28.74 11.38 3.14
C PHE A 46 -28.23 12.65 2.46
N SER A 47 -28.32 13.80 3.14
CA SER A 47 -27.74 15.07 2.67
C SER A 47 -26.23 14.98 2.49
N SER A 48 -25.52 14.30 3.40
CA SER A 48 -24.06 14.21 3.33
C SER A 48 -23.60 13.41 2.12
N LEU A 49 -24.19 12.23 1.89
CA LEU A 49 -23.85 11.30 0.81
C LEU A 49 -24.19 11.86 -0.57
N TYR A 50 -25.40 12.42 -0.73
CA TYR A 50 -25.90 12.80 -2.05
C TYR A 50 -25.85 14.31 -2.33
N ASN A 51 -25.29 15.09 -1.41
CA ASN A 51 -25.14 16.54 -1.51
C ASN A 51 -26.47 17.28 -1.80
N VAL A 52 -27.53 16.92 -1.08
CA VAL A 52 -28.87 17.52 -1.21
C VAL A 52 -29.20 18.42 -0.03
N GLY A 53 -29.61 19.66 -0.30
CA GLY A 53 -29.78 20.70 0.73
C GLY A 53 -31.17 20.77 1.39
N ASN A 54 -32.25 20.60 0.61
CA ASN A 54 -33.62 20.63 1.11
C ASN A 54 -34.23 19.23 1.08
N ILE A 55 -34.50 18.67 2.25
CA ILE A 55 -35.15 17.37 2.43
C ILE A 55 -36.41 17.52 3.26
N SER A 56 -37.53 17.02 2.73
CA SER A 56 -38.71 16.68 3.52
C SER A 56 -38.78 15.16 3.74
N VAL A 57 -39.45 14.75 4.81
CA VAL A 57 -39.58 13.32 5.17
C VAL A 57 -41.05 12.93 5.21
N GLY A 58 -41.32 11.70 4.78
CA GLY A 58 -42.66 11.13 4.84
C GLY A 58 -42.98 10.54 6.21
N LYS A 59 -44.08 9.80 6.27
CA LYS A 59 -44.46 9.02 7.45
C LYS A 59 -43.36 7.98 7.73
N VAL A 60 -42.77 8.02 8.93
CA VAL A 60 -41.76 7.03 9.35
C VAL A 60 -42.41 5.69 9.66
N ILE A 61 -41.92 4.64 9.05
CA ILE A 61 -42.48 3.29 9.08
C ILE A 61 -41.65 2.41 10.05
N PRO A 62 -42.23 1.88 11.14
CA PRO A 62 -41.52 0.97 12.03
C PRO A 62 -41.36 -0.41 11.39
N MET A 63 -40.22 -1.04 11.64
CA MET A 63 -39.91 -2.40 11.22
C MET A 63 -39.47 -3.23 12.42
N ASN A 64 -40.06 -4.40 12.59
CA ASN A 64 -39.82 -5.28 13.72
C ASN A 64 -38.87 -6.43 13.35
N ASP A 65 -38.26 -7.06 14.34
CA ASP A 65 -37.54 -8.32 14.17
C ASP A 65 -38.51 -9.52 14.13
N MET A 66 -37.98 -10.73 13.94
CA MET A 66 -38.76 -11.97 13.86
C MET A 66 -39.48 -12.33 15.19
N ASN A 67 -39.14 -11.67 16.29
CA ASN A 67 -39.77 -11.83 17.60
C ASN A 67 -40.84 -10.75 17.89
N GLY A 68 -41.04 -9.81 16.95
CA GLY A 68 -41.98 -8.70 17.05
C GLY A 68 -41.47 -7.55 17.91
N TYR A 69 -40.16 -7.42 18.13
CA TYR A 69 -39.56 -6.24 18.75
C TYR A 69 -39.18 -5.21 17.70
N LEU A 70 -39.32 -3.93 18.01
CA LEU A 70 -38.89 -2.86 17.13
C LEU A 70 -37.39 -2.96 16.84
N TYR A 71 -37.03 -3.01 15.55
CA TYR A 71 -35.67 -3.22 15.08
C TYR A 71 -35.11 -2.00 14.32
N ALA A 72 -35.92 -1.39 13.46
CA ALA A 72 -35.51 -0.27 12.63
C ALA A 72 -36.68 0.66 12.28
N TYR A 73 -36.33 1.84 11.78
CA TYR A 73 -37.23 2.81 11.20
C TYR A 73 -36.87 3.04 9.73
N LEU A 74 -37.80 2.76 8.81
CA LEU A 74 -37.71 3.20 7.43
C LEU A 74 -38.16 4.67 7.38
N VAL A 75 -37.22 5.55 7.06
CA VAL A 75 -37.43 7.00 6.91
C VAL A 75 -37.41 7.35 5.43
N PRO A 76 -38.59 7.56 4.80
CA PRO A 76 -38.65 8.00 3.42
C PRO A 76 -38.31 9.49 3.30
N VAL A 77 -37.52 9.81 2.28
CA VAL A 77 -36.91 11.10 2.01
C VAL A 77 -37.43 11.61 0.68
N TYR A 78 -37.77 12.90 0.63
CA TYR A 78 -38.11 13.62 -0.59
C TYR A 78 -37.27 14.89 -0.68
N PHE A 79 -36.49 14.99 -1.76
CA PHE A 79 -35.58 16.12 -2.02
C PHE A 79 -35.95 16.87 -3.31
N GLY A 80 -37.17 16.67 -3.81
CA GLY A 80 -37.79 17.55 -4.80
C GLY A 80 -38.35 18.83 -4.17
N GLU A 81 -39.00 19.67 -4.99
CA GLU A 81 -39.61 20.91 -4.51
C GLU A 81 -40.84 20.65 -3.64
N GLY A 82 -40.85 21.23 -2.43
CA GLY A 82 -42.02 21.22 -1.54
C GLY A 82 -42.00 20.14 -0.45
N ASN A 83 -43.20 19.77 0.01
CA ASN A 83 -43.39 18.78 1.07
C ASN A 83 -43.41 17.35 0.49
N PHE A 84 -43.17 16.36 1.36
CA PHE A 84 -43.26 14.96 1.01
C PHE A 84 -44.65 14.64 0.41
N PRO A 85 -44.73 14.05 -0.81
CA PRO A 85 -46.01 13.79 -1.47
C PRO A 85 -46.92 12.87 -0.65
N ASN A 86 -48.24 13.08 -0.75
CA ASN A 86 -49.19 12.18 -0.11
C ASN A 86 -49.27 10.83 -0.84
N ASP A 87 -49.81 9.83 -0.14
CA ASP A 87 -49.90 8.43 -0.59
C ASP A 87 -50.48 8.29 -2.01
N GLY A 88 -51.56 9.01 -2.34
CA GLY A 88 -52.18 8.95 -3.68
C GLY A 88 -51.36 9.61 -4.79
N ALA A 89 -50.57 10.64 -4.47
CA ALA A 89 -49.65 11.26 -5.43
C ALA A 89 -48.47 10.34 -5.75
N ILE A 90 -47.95 9.61 -4.75
CA ILE A 90 -46.90 8.61 -4.95
C ILE A 90 -47.43 7.46 -5.82
N GLU A 91 -48.62 6.96 -5.52
CA GLU A 91 -49.26 5.91 -6.32
C GLU A 91 -49.45 6.33 -7.78
N THR A 92 -49.95 7.54 -8.01
CA THR A 92 -50.14 8.09 -9.36
C THR A 92 -48.80 8.15 -10.11
N TYR A 93 -47.76 8.66 -9.45
CA TYR A 93 -46.40 8.73 -10.00
C TYR A 93 -45.87 7.36 -10.42
N ILE A 94 -45.99 6.35 -9.55
CA ILE A 94 -45.52 5.00 -9.82
C ILE A 94 -46.27 4.41 -11.03
N ASN A 95 -47.60 4.53 -11.05
CA ASN A 95 -48.42 3.95 -12.12
C ASN A 95 -48.13 4.57 -13.49
N GLU A 96 -48.00 5.91 -13.55
CA GLU A 96 -47.68 6.62 -14.80
C GLU A 96 -46.29 6.24 -15.32
N ASN A 97 -45.27 6.28 -14.46
CA ASN A 97 -43.91 5.97 -14.89
C ASN A 97 -43.71 4.47 -15.17
N ARG A 98 -44.48 3.58 -14.54
CA ARG A 98 -44.42 2.14 -14.82
C ARG A 98 -44.97 1.84 -16.21
N ALA A 99 -46.05 2.51 -16.61
CA ALA A 99 -46.57 2.41 -17.97
C ALA A 99 -45.55 2.89 -19.01
N VAL A 100 -44.84 3.99 -18.73
CA VAL A 100 -43.77 4.52 -19.60
C VAL A 100 -42.57 3.57 -19.65
N PHE A 101 -42.13 3.05 -18.51
CA PHE A 101 -41.03 2.09 -18.42
C PHE A 101 -41.34 0.83 -19.23
N ASN A 102 -42.52 0.24 -19.05
CA ASN A 102 -42.94 -0.95 -19.80
C ASN A 102 -42.98 -0.70 -21.31
N PHE A 103 -43.36 0.51 -21.75
CA PHE A 103 -43.30 0.88 -23.15
C PHE A 103 -41.85 1.00 -23.65
N ILE A 104 -40.97 1.67 -22.90
CA ILE A 104 -39.56 1.85 -23.29
C ILE A 104 -38.81 0.51 -23.31
N LYS A 105 -39.10 -0.43 -22.39
CA LYS A 105 -38.57 -1.80 -22.44
C LYS A 105 -38.70 -2.39 -23.84
N THR A 106 -39.87 -2.25 -24.48
CA THR A 106 -40.10 -2.81 -25.83
C THR A 106 -39.22 -2.26 -26.96
N THR A 107 -38.46 -1.19 -26.72
CA THR A 107 -37.60 -0.55 -27.74
C THR A 107 -36.22 -1.19 -27.87
N GLY A 108 -35.75 -1.92 -26.87
CA GLY A 108 -34.42 -2.52 -26.83
C GLY A 108 -33.24 -1.56 -26.61
N ASP A 109 -33.48 -0.26 -26.43
CA ASP A 109 -32.43 0.71 -26.09
C ASP A 109 -32.12 0.65 -24.59
N GLN A 110 -31.02 -0.01 -24.22
CA GLN A 110 -30.63 -0.20 -22.82
C GLN A 110 -30.47 1.11 -22.05
N LYS A 111 -29.93 2.15 -22.69
CA LYS A 111 -29.73 3.44 -22.03
C LYS A 111 -31.08 4.14 -21.81
N ALA A 112 -32.00 4.02 -22.75
CA ALA A 112 -33.36 4.52 -22.56
C ALA A 112 -34.10 3.76 -21.45
N ILE A 113 -33.94 2.43 -21.41
CA ILE A 113 -34.52 1.55 -20.40
C ILE A 113 -33.99 1.90 -19.01
N GLU A 114 -32.67 2.06 -18.85
CA GLU A 114 -32.06 2.46 -17.58
C GLU A 114 -32.57 3.82 -17.10
N ASN A 115 -32.63 4.82 -17.99
CA ASN A 115 -33.16 6.14 -17.66
C ASN A 115 -34.64 6.10 -17.27
N ALA A 116 -35.44 5.31 -17.98
CA ALA A 116 -36.85 5.11 -17.66
C ALA A 116 -37.03 4.40 -16.32
N GLY A 117 -36.16 3.43 -16.01
CA GLY A 117 -36.10 2.72 -14.74
C GLY A 117 -35.76 3.66 -13.58
N LYS A 118 -34.68 4.42 -13.69
CA LYS A 118 -34.30 5.46 -12.69
C LYS A 118 -35.43 6.45 -12.46
N LYS A 119 -36.17 6.81 -13.51
CA LYS A 119 -37.35 7.69 -13.40
C LYS A 119 -38.54 7.01 -12.72
N LEU A 120 -38.83 5.75 -13.05
CA LEU A 120 -39.86 4.94 -12.37
C LEU A 120 -39.60 4.89 -10.86
N TRP A 121 -38.36 4.60 -10.49
CA TRP A 121 -37.94 4.59 -9.09
C TRP A 121 -37.77 6.00 -8.50
N GLY A 122 -37.89 7.07 -9.30
CA GLY A 122 -37.83 8.44 -8.82
C GLY A 122 -36.49 8.78 -8.14
N VAL A 123 -35.39 8.23 -8.66
CA VAL A 123 -34.01 8.38 -8.14
C VAL A 123 -33.56 9.85 -8.05
N ASP A 124 -34.22 10.74 -8.79
CA ASP A 124 -33.96 12.18 -8.82
C ASP A 124 -34.76 13.00 -7.79
N ARG A 125 -35.69 12.38 -7.05
CA ARG A 125 -36.65 13.09 -6.18
C ARG A 125 -36.89 12.40 -4.83
N PHE A 126 -36.80 11.09 -4.81
CA PHE A 126 -37.09 10.25 -3.66
C PHE A 126 -35.83 9.54 -3.19
N GLY A 127 -35.80 9.22 -1.91
CA GLY A 127 -34.79 8.37 -1.31
C GLY A 127 -35.32 7.79 -0.01
N TYR A 128 -34.49 7.01 0.67
CA TYR A 128 -34.83 6.50 1.98
C TYR A 128 -33.61 6.11 2.78
N VAL A 129 -33.80 6.08 4.10
CA VAL A 129 -32.81 5.59 5.05
C VAL A 129 -33.51 4.64 6.01
N ILE A 130 -32.99 3.43 6.16
CA ILE A 130 -33.36 2.52 7.24
C ILE A 130 -32.38 2.78 8.38
N VAL A 131 -32.88 3.42 9.43
CA VAL A 131 -32.11 3.75 10.63
C VAL A 131 -32.40 2.70 11.68
N SER A 132 -31.38 2.17 12.34
CA SER A 132 -31.61 1.21 13.41
C SER A 132 -32.37 1.86 14.56
N ALA A 133 -33.37 1.17 15.08
CA ALA A 133 -34.02 1.59 16.31
C ALA A 133 -33.23 1.14 17.54
N ARG A 134 -32.16 0.34 17.39
CA ARG A 134 -31.44 -0.28 18.50
C ARG A 134 -30.04 0.32 18.66
N THR A 135 -29.70 0.73 19.88
CA THR A 135 -28.39 1.34 20.16
C THR A 135 -27.22 0.36 20.13
N ASP A 136 -27.49 -0.94 20.16
CA ASP A 136 -26.48 -2.00 20.05
C ASP A 136 -26.13 -2.37 18.59
N ASN A 137 -26.83 -1.79 17.61
CA ASN A 137 -26.59 -1.96 16.18
C ASN A 137 -25.91 -0.73 15.56
N MET A 138 -25.47 -0.83 14.30
CA MET A 138 -25.01 0.36 13.56
C MET A 138 -26.17 1.36 13.34
N PRO A 139 -25.89 2.67 13.30
CA PRO A 139 -26.95 3.65 13.18
C PRO A 139 -27.72 3.58 11.86
N ILE A 140 -27.00 3.43 10.75
CA ILE A 140 -27.55 3.27 9.41
C ILE A 140 -27.51 1.79 9.06
N LEU A 141 -28.61 1.26 8.53
CA LEU A 141 -28.67 -0.10 8.00
C LEU A 141 -28.65 -0.06 6.47
N GLU A 142 -29.49 0.76 5.86
CA GLU A 142 -29.64 0.83 4.41
C GLU A 142 -29.92 2.29 4.02
N ILE A 143 -29.38 2.75 2.90
CA ILE A 143 -29.73 4.05 2.32
C ILE A 143 -29.74 3.94 0.80
N GLY A 144 -30.82 4.43 0.16
CA GLY A 144 -30.96 4.33 -1.29
C GLY A 144 -31.60 5.59 -1.88
N LYS A 145 -31.23 5.93 -3.10
CA LYS A 145 -31.96 6.90 -3.93
C LYS A 145 -33.09 6.19 -4.66
N GLY A 146 -34.30 6.69 -4.50
CA GLY A 146 -35.51 6.19 -5.13
C GLY A 146 -36.64 5.96 -4.12
N ILE A 147 -37.78 5.55 -4.65
CA ILE A 147 -38.97 5.19 -3.89
C ILE A 147 -38.69 3.86 -3.17
N PRO A 148 -38.85 3.77 -1.84
CA PRO A 148 -38.71 2.50 -1.11
C PRO A 148 -39.52 1.35 -1.71
N HIS A 149 -38.97 0.13 -1.63
CA HIS A 149 -39.66 -1.12 -1.99
C HIS A 149 -41.05 -1.22 -1.36
N TYR A 150 -41.20 -0.76 -0.11
CA TYR A 150 -42.50 -0.66 0.56
C TYR A 150 -43.56 0.02 -0.33
N PHE A 151 -43.28 1.20 -0.86
CA PHE A 151 -44.26 1.95 -1.68
C PHE A 151 -44.42 1.33 -3.07
N MET A 152 -43.31 0.87 -3.68
CA MET A 152 -43.32 0.31 -5.03
C MET A 152 -44.15 -0.98 -5.13
N ASN A 153 -44.10 -1.83 -4.11
CA ASN A 153 -44.68 -3.17 -4.14
C ASN A 153 -45.92 -3.32 -3.23
N TYR A 154 -46.29 -2.32 -2.43
CA TYR A 154 -47.39 -2.40 -1.44
C TYR A 154 -48.68 -2.98 -2.02
N TYR A 155 -49.15 -2.43 -3.14
CA TYR A 155 -50.44 -2.80 -3.72
C TYR A 155 -50.43 -4.20 -4.29
N GLU A 156 -49.29 -4.61 -4.88
CA GLU A 156 -49.11 -5.97 -5.37
C GLU A 156 -49.12 -6.96 -4.20
N MET A 157 -48.36 -6.67 -3.13
CA MET A 157 -48.32 -7.49 -1.92
C MET A 157 -49.69 -7.58 -1.25
N LYS A 158 -50.40 -6.46 -1.10
CA LYS A 158 -51.75 -6.40 -0.52
C LYS A 158 -52.77 -7.14 -1.39
N SER A 159 -52.66 -7.05 -2.71
CA SER A 159 -53.50 -7.81 -3.65
C SER A 159 -53.28 -9.32 -3.51
N ARG A 160 -52.02 -9.77 -3.42
CA ARG A 160 -51.68 -11.18 -3.20
C ARG A 160 -52.18 -11.66 -1.84
N ALA A 161 -52.01 -10.87 -0.77
CA ALA A 161 -52.57 -11.17 0.54
C ALA A 161 -54.11 -11.23 0.54
N PHE A 162 -54.79 -10.34 -0.19
CA PHE A 162 -56.24 -10.36 -0.38
C PHE A 162 -56.72 -11.64 -1.06
N GLN A 163 -55.99 -12.14 -2.06
CA GLN A 163 -56.31 -13.41 -2.71
C GLN A 163 -56.25 -14.60 -1.74
N SER A 164 -55.34 -14.57 -0.76
CA SER A 164 -55.19 -15.62 0.27
C SER A 164 -56.18 -15.50 1.42
N LEU A 165 -56.35 -14.30 2.01
CA LEU A 165 -57.11 -14.07 3.25
C LEU A 165 -58.60 -13.77 3.05
N ARG A 166 -59.02 -13.37 1.84
CA ARG A 166 -60.40 -12.99 1.47
C ARG A 166 -61.13 -12.09 2.48
N GLY A 167 -61.13 -10.77 2.27
CA GLY A 167 -61.88 -9.84 3.12
C GLY A 167 -61.17 -8.51 3.29
N ASN A 168 -61.37 -7.83 4.43
CA ASN A 168 -60.67 -6.58 4.71
C ASN A 168 -59.24 -6.87 5.18
N VAL A 169 -58.29 -6.78 4.26
CA VAL A 169 -56.87 -7.10 4.52
C VAL A 169 -56.12 -5.87 5.00
N GLN A 170 -55.47 -5.99 6.15
CA GLN A 170 -54.68 -4.94 6.77
C GLN A 170 -53.22 -5.36 6.92
N LEU A 171 -52.29 -4.44 6.65
CA LEU A 171 -50.88 -4.64 6.95
C LEU A 171 -50.66 -4.32 8.44
N ASN A 172 -50.23 -5.31 9.22
CA ASN A 172 -50.05 -5.14 10.66
C ASN A 172 -48.60 -4.92 11.06
N GLU A 173 -47.66 -5.51 10.32
CA GLU A 173 -46.26 -5.59 10.73
C GLU A 173 -45.37 -5.74 9.50
N ILE A 174 -44.22 -5.06 9.51
CA ILE A 174 -43.12 -5.28 8.59
C ILE A 174 -41.99 -5.86 9.41
N ILE A 175 -41.47 -7.01 9.00
CA ILE A 175 -40.40 -7.73 9.66
C ILE A 175 -39.13 -7.49 8.85
N TYR A 176 -38.18 -6.76 9.43
CA TYR A 176 -36.85 -6.57 8.87
C TYR A 176 -35.99 -7.77 9.25
N VAL A 177 -35.53 -8.51 8.24
CA VAL A 177 -34.58 -9.60 8.41
C VAL A 177 -33.19 -9.07 8.05
N ASP A 178 -33.04 -8.56 6.83
CA ASP A 178 -31.82 -7.92 6.34
C ASP A 178 -32.12 -6.96 5.17
N HIS A 179 -31.07 -6.50 4.48
CA HIS A 179 -31.16 -5.57 3.35
C HIS A 179 -31.97 -6.12 2.16
N MET A 180 -32.04 -7.44 2.00
CA MET A 180 -32.77 -8.14 0.94
C MET A 180 -34.12 -8.66 1.41
N TYR A 181 -34.20 -9.19 2.63
CA TYR A 181 -35.39 -9.89 3.09
C TYR A 181 -36.19 -9.07 4.09
N LYS A 182 -37.42 -8.74 3.66
CA LYS A 182 -38.41 -8.02 4.45
C LYS A 182 -39.75 -8.75 4.29
N PHE A 183 -40.36 -9.17 5.39
CA PHE A 183 -41.67 -9.83 5.37
C PHE A 183 -42.78 -8.88 5.80
N TYR A 184 -43.90 -8.93 5.09
CA TYR A 184 -45.08 -8.10 5.33
C TYR A 184 -46.19 -8.99 5.85
N ARG A 185 -46.54 -8.84 7.13
CA ARG A 185 -47.63 -9.59 7.75
C ARG A 185 -48.95 -8.86 7.52
N PHE A 186 -49.76 -9.46 6.65
CA PHE A 186 -51.13 -9.05 6.44
C PHE A 186 -52.08 -9.91 7.27
N SER A 187 -53.18 -9.34 7.74
CA SER A 187 -54.25 -10.10 8.41
C SER A 187 -55.65 -9.73 7.95
N ASN A 188 -56.57 -10.65 8.21
CA ASN A 188 -58.01 -10.46 8.19
C ASN A 188 -58.60 -11.12 9.43
N GLY A 189 -58.95 -10.34 10.45
CA GLY A 189 -59.28 -10.89 11.77
C GLY A 189 -58.08 -11.60 12.41
N ASN A 190 -58.23 -12.89 12.73
CA ASN A 190 -57.18 -13.71 13.37
C ASN A 190 -56.30 -14.47 12.37
N GLU A 191 -56.60 -14.42 11.07
CA GLU A 191 -55.83 -15.11 10.04
C GLU A 191 -54.71 -14.22 9.53
N ASN A 192 -53.48 -14.75 9.45
CA ASN A 192 -52.29 -14.05 9.00
C ASN A 192 -51.69 -14.71 7.76
N VAL A 193 -51.21 -13.89 6.82
CA VAL A 193 -50.31 -14.31 5.75
C VAL A 193 -49.10 -13.40 5.71
N TYR A 194 -47.96 -13.99 5.33
CA TYR A 194 -46.70 -13.30 5.20
C TYR A 194 -46.35 -13.23 3.73
N VAL A 195 -46.07 -12.02 3.24
CA VAL A 195 -45.63 -11.79 1.87
C VAL A 195 -44.19 -11.32 1.93
N ASP A 196 -43.30 -11.97 1.20
CA ASP A 196 -41.93 -11.50 0.98
C ASP A 196 -41.93 -10.42 -0.12
N ASP A 197 -41.08 -9.40 0.07
CA ASP A 197 -40.86 -8.29 -0.86
C ASP A 197 -40.38 -8.79 -2.24
N ASN A 198 -39.60 -9.89 -2.27
CA ASN A 198 -39.06 -10.45 -3.51
C ASN A 198 -39.86 -11.64 -4.07
N MET A 199 -40.25 -12.61 -3.24
CA MET A 199 -40.79 -13.89 -3.73
C MET A 199 -42.26 -13.92 -4.10
N LYS A 200 -43.00 -12.81 -3.97
CA LYS A 200 -44.32 -12.63 -4.60
C LYS A 200 -45.37 -13.73 -4.23
N LYS A 201 -45.15 -14.67 -3.29
CA LYS A 201 -46.14 -15.68 -2.88
C LYS A 201 -46.46 -15.56 -1.39
N PRO A 202 -47.74 -15.37 -1.01
CA PRO A 202 -48.14 -15.39 0.39
C PRO A 202 -47.89 -16.77 1.01
N ILE A 203 -47.25 -16.81 2.16
CA ILE A 203 -47.09 -18.03 2.99
C ILE A 203 -47.93 -17.93 4.25
N SER A 204 -48.40 -19.08 4.75
CA SER A 204 -49.19 -19.15 5.97
C SER A 204 -48.34 -18.84 7.22
N GLU A 205 -48.97 -18.44 8.32
CA GLU A 205 -48.29 -18.26 9.61
C GLU A 205 -47.63 -19.55 10.11
N GLU A 206 -48.24 -20.70 9.88
CA GLU A 206 -47.65 -22.00 10.21
C GLU A 206 -46.38 -22.24 9.40
N THR A 207 -46.42 -21.96 8.10
CA THR A 207 -45.25 -22.05 7.22
C THR A 207 -44.18 -21.07 7.69
N PHE A 208 -44.51 -19.80 7.90
CA PHE A 208 -43.57 -18.80 8.41
C PHE A 208 -42.90 -19.26 9.72
N ASN A 209 -43.67 -19.70 10.71
CA ASN A 209 -43.13 -20.13 12.01
C ASN A 209 -42.31 -21.43 11.95
N LYS A 210 -42.64 -22.35 11.03
CA LYS A 210 -41.85 -23.57 10.78
C LYS A 210 -40.58 -23.29 9.98
N THR A 211 -40.62 -22.29 9.11
CA THR A 211 -39.58 -21.98 8.12
C THR A 211 -38.53 -21.03 8.66
N ILE A 212 -38.92 -20.18 9.60
CA ILE A 212 -38.09 -19.12 10.14
C ILE A 212 -37.68 -19.49 11.58
N LYS A 213 -36.38 -19.68 11.82
CA LYS A 213 -35.91 -19.87 13.20
C LYS A 213 -35.89 -18.52 13.91
N ARG A 214 -36.70 -18.43 14.97
CA ARG A 214 -36.67 -17.31 15.91
C ARG A 214 -35.57 -17.54 16.92
N THR A 215 -34.58 -16.67 16.97
CA THR A 215 -33.55 -16.75 18.00
C THR A 215 -33.84 -15.84 19.19
N ALA A 216 -33.26 -16.20 20.33
CA ALA A 216 -33.44 -15.46 21.57
C ALA A 216 -32.67 -14.14 21.53
N PHE A 217 -33.41 -13.04 21.68
CA PHE A 217 -32.86 -11.70 21.80
C PHE A 217 -31.81 -11.60 22.92
N LYS A 218 -30.61 -11.11 22.59
CA LYS A 218 -29.54 -10.77 23.54
C LYS A 218 -29.16 -9.30 23.37
N MET A 219 -29.16 -8.54 24.46
CA MET A 219 -28.63 -7.17 24.45
C MET A 219 -27.11 -7.20 24.38
N GLY A 220 -26.54 -6.41 23.47
CA GLY A 220 -25.10 -6.12 23.39
C GLY A 220 -24.71 -4.79 24.05
N ASN A 221 -23.42 -4.44 23.92
CA ASN A 221 -22.95 -3.08 24.24
C ASN A 221 -23.41 -2.08 23.18
N MET A 222 -23.50 -0.80 23.54
CA MET A 222 -23.83 0.27 22.60
C MET A 222 -22.76 0.39 21.51
N ASN A 223 -23.21 0.54 20.26
CA ASN A 223 -22.33 0.72 19.10
C ASN A 223 -21.64 2.10 19.14
N GLU A 224 -20.36 2.16 18.76
CA GLU A 224 -19.58 3.41 18.76
C GLU A 224 -20.18 4.51 17.86
N GLY A 225 -20.82 4.13 16.75
CA GLY A 225 -21.55 5.06 15.88
C GLY A 225 -22.71 5.73 16.63
N TRP A 226 -23.48 4.98 17.42
CA TRP A 226 -24.52 5.55 18.28
C TRP A 226 -23.94 6.41 19.39
N ILE A 227 -22.82 6.03 20.01
CA ILE A 227 -22.14 6.86 21.01
C ILE A 227 -21.77 8.23 20.41
N LYS A 228 -21.20 8.24 19.19
CA LYS A 228 -20.85 9.48 18.48
C LYS A 228 -22.07 10.33 18.16
N ILE A 229 -23.14 9.74 17.63
CA ILE A 229 -24.40 10.44 17.31
C ILE A 229 -25.04 11.03 18.57
N LEU A 230 -25.15 10.24 19.64
CA LEU A 230 -25.78 10.69 20.88
C LEU A 230 -25.01 11.83 21.56
N ASN A 231 -23.67 11.80 21.49
CA ASN A 231 -22.81 12.89 21.99
C ASN A 231 -22.95 14.18 21.16
N ASN A 232 -23.27 14.08 19.87
CA ASN A 232 -23.32 15.21 18.93
C ASN A 232 -24.73 15.51 18.40
N LYS A 233 -25.78 15.06 19.10
CA LYS A 233 -27.19 15.13 18.67
C LYS A 233 -27.66 16.51 18.17
N LYS A 234 -26.99 17.60 18.56
CA LYS A 234 -27.33 18.98 18.16
C LYS A 234 -26.77 19.40 16.79
N ASP A 235 -25.69 18.77 16.35
CA ASP A 235 -25.04 19.08 15.07
C ASP A 235 -24.54 17.77 14.43
N LEU A 236 -25.45 17.07 13.76
CA LEU A 236 -25.12 15.82 13.08
C LEU A 236 -24.31 16.04 11.79
N SER A 237 -24.18 17.29 11.33
CA SER A 237 -23.41 17.60 10.12
C SER A 237 -21.91 17.34 10.33
N THR A 238 -21.42 17.46 11.56
CA THR A 238 -20.04 17.14 11.94
C THR A 238 -19.81 15.66 12.23
N VAL A 239 -20.89 14.87 12.29
CA VAL A 239 -20.83 13.42 12.52
C VAL A 239 -20.63 12.68 11.20
N PHE A 240 -21.39 13.04 10.18
CA PHE A 240 -21.37 12.41 8.87
C PHE A 240 -20.44 13.18 7.91
N ARG A 241 -19.11 13.17 8.16
CA ARG A 241 -17.95 13.55 7.28
C ARG A 241 -16.65 13.57 8.15
N ALA A 242 -15.44 13.19 7.70
CA ALA A 242 -14.89 12.63 6.46
C ALA A 242 -13.80 11.59 6.80
N ARG A 243 -13.58 10.58 5.93
CA ARG A 243 -12.26 9.92 5.80
C ARG A 243 -11.99 9.22 4.47
N ALA A 244 -12.95 8.52 3.86
CA ALA A 244 -12.75 7.92 2.54
C ALA A 244 -14.08 7.56 1.85
N THR A 245 -14.23 7.97 0.59
CA THR A 245 -15.31 7.57 -0.30
C THR A 245 -14.70 7.18 -1.64
N GLY A 246 -14.88 5.93 -2.05
CA GLY A 246 -14.50 5.43 -3.37
C GLY A 246 -15.75 5.23 -4.23
N TYR A 247 -15.66 5.51 -5.53
CA TYR A 247 -16.73 5.20 -6.48
C TYR A 247 -16.13 4.93 -7.86
N ILE A 248 -16.61 3.86 -8.50
CA ILE A 248 -16.21 3.43 -9.83
C ILE A 248 -17.28 3.92 -10.82
N PRO A 249 -16.97 4.88 -11.70
CA PRO A 249 -17.92 5.34 -12.70
C PRO A 249 -18.06 4.30 -13.83
N ASN A 250 -19.22 4.33 -14.48
CA ASN A 250 -19.51 3.57 -15.71
C ASN A 250 -19.40 2.05 -15.55
N VAL A 251 -19.69 1.52 -14.35
CA VAL A 251 -20.07 0.11 -14.23
C VAL A 251 -21.46 -0.03 -14.89
N PRO A 252 -21.66 -0.93 -15.86
CA PRO A 252 -22.96 -1.10 -16.49
C PRO A 252 -23.97 -1.66 -15.48
N PHE A 253 -25.26 -1.43 -15.76
CA PHE A 253 -26.35 -1.93 -14.94
C PHE A 253 -27.23 -2.86 -15.76
N TYR A 254 -27.53 -4.04 -15.19
CA TYR A 254 -28.46 -5.01 -15.73
C TYR A 254 -29.49 -5.41 -14.68
N LEU A 255 -30.75 -5.49 -15.09
CA LEU A 255 -31.77 -6.16 -14.29
C LEU A 255 -31.52 -7.67 -14.33
N TRP A 256 -31.94 -8.32 -13.25
CA TRP A 256 -31.92 -9.76 -13.09
C TRP A 256 -32.57 -10.45 -14.29
N SER A 257 -31.84 -11.34 -14.95
CA SER A 257 -32.41 -12.15 -16.04
C SER A 257 -32.06 -13.64 -15.90
N TYR A 258 -30.78 -14.00 -15.84
CA TYR A 258 -30.35 -15.39 -15.71
C TYR A 258 -30.07 -15.83 -14.27
N GLY A 259 -30.43 -15.01 -13.29
CA GLY A 259 -29.97 -15.13 -11.90
C GLY A 259 -29.16 -13.93 -11.45
N CYS A 260 -29.12 -13.64 -10.14
CA CYS A 260 -28.38 -12.46 -9.67
C CYS A 260 -26.86 -12.65 -9.81
N SER A 261 -26.34 -13.87 -9.60
CA SER A 261 -24.90 -14.16 -9.77
C SER A 261 -24.41 -13.95 -11.20
N PRO A 262 -24.98 -14.61 -12.23
CA PRO A 262 -24.54 -14.39 -13.60
C PRO A 262 -24.78 -12.96 -14.08
N THR A 263 -25.87 -12.30 -13.63
CA THR A 263 -26.14 -10.89 -13.97
C THR A 263 -25.08 -9.95 -13.37
N SER A 264 -24.71 -10.13 -12.09
CA SER A 264 -23.66 -9.32 -11.44
C SER A 264 -22.30 -9.54 -12.10
N SER A 265 -21.96 -10.79 -12.41
CA SER A 265 -20.70 -11.10 -13.13
C SER A 265 -20.69 -10.55 -14.56
N ALA A 266 -21.84 -10.52 -15.25
CA ALA A 266 -21.93 -9.91 -16.58
C ALA A 266 -21.69 -8.39 -16.54
N MET A 267 -22.20 -7.68 -15.52
CA MET A 267 -21.86 -6.26 -15.34
C MET A 267 -20.35 -6.04 -15.18
N ILE A 268 -19.67 -6.93 -14.44
CA ILE A 268 -18.21 -6.89 -14.28
C ILE A 268 -17.50 -7.18 -15.60
N PHE A 269 -17.96 -8.16 -16.38
CA PHE A 269 -17.35 -8.52 -17.67
C PHE A 269 -17.50 -7.37 -18.69
N ASP A 270 -18.68 -6.77 -18.80
CA ASP A 270 -18.90 -5.62 -19.67
C ASP A 270 -18.13 -4.38 -19.20
N TYR A 271 -17.96 -4.20 -17.90
CA TYR A 271 -17.09 -3.16 -17.35
C TYR A 271 -15.65 -3.32 -17.86
N TRP A 272 -15.13 -4.54 -17.84
CA TRP A 272 -13.79 -4.86 -18.32
C TRP A 272 -13.65 -4.73 -19.84
N ASP A 273 -14.63 -5.21 -20.59
CA ASP A 273 -14.63 -5.09 -22.05
C ASP A 273 -14.65 -3.64 -22.52
N SER A 274 -15.41 -2.77 -21.85
CA SER A 274 -15.40 -1.32 -22.11
C SER A 274 -14.05 -0.65 -21.83
N ARG A 275 -13.09 -1.35 -21.22
CA ARG A 275 -11.74 -0.90 -20.86
C ARG A 275 -10.62 -1.58 -21.64
N GLY A 276 -10.97 -2.30 -22.71
CA GLY A 276 -10.00 -2.85 -23.67
C GLY A 276 -9.86 -4.36 -23.64
N TYR A 277 -10.62 -5.07 -22.80
CA TYR A 277 -10.66 -6.54 -22.77
C TYR A 277 -11.57 -7.13 -23.86
N ALA A 278 -12.32 -6.32 -24.62
CA ALA A 278 -12.93 -6.51 -25.96
C ALA A 278 -13.37 -7.91 -26.50
N LYS A 279 -13.41 -8.95 -25.69
CA LYS A 279 -13.69 -10.35 -26.05
C LYS A 279 -14.41 -11.08 -24.93
N LEU A 280 -14.68 -10.46 -23.77
CA LEU A 280 -15.51 -11.12 -22.77
C LEU A 280 -16.95 -11.19 -23.28
N THR A 281 -17.46 -10.10 -23.87
CA THR A 281 -18.79 -9.95 -24.46
C THR A 281 -18.71 -9.80 -25.99
N ASP A 282 -19.36 -10.72 -26.69
CA ASP A 282 -19.38 -10.76 -28.15
C ASP A 282 -20.56 -9.98 -28.75
N TYR A 283 -21.75 -10.11 -28.16
CA TYR A 283 -22.98 -9.51 -28.68
C TYR A 283 -24.04 -9.37 -27.59
N HIS A 284 -25.06 -8.57 -27.89
CA HIS A 284 -26.22 -8.39 -27.03
C HIS A 284 -27.48 -8.97 -27.68
N PHE A 285 -28.42 -9.46 -26.88
CA PHE A 285 -29.65 -10.10 -27.34
C PHE A 285 -30.84 -9.85 -26.40
N ASP A 286 -32.04 -10.14 -26.88
CA ASP A 286 -33.28 -10.03 -26.10
C ASP A 286 -33.76 -11.41 -25.62
N ARG A 287 -34.31 -11.48 -24.41
CA ARG A 287 -34.78 -12.72 -23.78
C ARG A 287 -36.14 -12.53 -23.11
N TRP A 288 -36.98 -13.57 -23.19
CA TRP A 288 -38.17 -13.66 -22.36
C TRP A 288 -37.80 -14.20 -20.97
N ASP A 289 -38.09 -13.44 -19.91
CA ASP A 289 -38.04 -13.94 -18.55
C ASP A 289 -39.39 -14.56 -18.14
N GLY A 290 -39.37 -15.86 -17.86
CA GLY A 290 -40.53 -16.62 -17.42
C GLY A 290 -40.97 -16.35 -15.99
N ILE A 291 -40.10 -15.80 -15.13
CA ILE A 291 -40.45 -15.46 -13.74
C ILE A 291 -41.21 -14.14 -13.69
N GLU A 292 -40.66 -13.09 -14.30
CA GLU A 292 -41.30 -11.78 -14.31
C GLU A 292 -42.40 -11.68 -15.37
N GLY A 293 -42.40 -12.58 -16.36
CA GLY A 293 -43.39 -12.62 -17.43
C GLY A 293 -43.25 -11.44 -18.36
N GLU A 294 -42.01 -11.04 -18.65
CA GLU A 294 -41.68 -9.91 -19.51
C GLU A 294 -40.44 -10.18 -20.38
N MET A 295 -40.25 -9.36 -21.41
CA MET A 295 -39.03 -9.38 -22.21
C MET A 295 -37.97 -8.50 -21.55
N ASP A 296 -36.79 -9.05 -21.34
CA ASP A 296 -35.54 -8.34 -21.11
C ASP A 296 -34.84 -8.09 -22.42
N TYR A 297 -34.28 -6.89 -22.56
CA TYR A 297 -33.71 -6.45 -23.82
C TYR A 297 -32.24 -6.10 -23.64
N ASN A 298 -31.46 -6.29 -24.71
CA ASN A 298 -30.05 -5.93 -24.77
C ASN A 298 -29.20 -6.51 -23.60
N LEU A 299 -29.35 -7.81 -23.36
CA LEU A 299 -28.50 -8.57 -22.43
C LEU A 299 -27.22 -9.01 -23.15
N SER A 300 -26.06 -8.88 -22.52
CA SER A 300 -24.82 -9.46 -23.04
C SER A 300 -24.90 -11.00 -23.11
N ASN A 301 -24.37 -11.61 -24.18
CA ASN A 301 -24.26 -13.08 -24.35
C ASN A 301 -23.62 -13.77 -23.15
N VAL A 302 -22.72 -13.08 -22.43
CA VAL A 302 -22.03 -13.61 -21.26
C VAL A 302 -22.97 -13.93 -20.11
N HIS A 303 -24.16 -13.34 -20.05
CA HIS A 303 -25.16 -13.71 -19.04
C HIS A 303 -25.48 -15.20 -19.10
N GLN A 304 -25.67 -15.73 -20.31
CA GLN A 304 -25.96 -17.13 -20.52
C GLN A 304 -24.73 -18.00 -20.28
N GLU A 305 -23.56 -17.58 -20.77
CA GLU A 305 -22.31 -18.33 -20.59
C GLU A 305 -21.95 -18.45 -19.11
N LEU A 306 -22.09 -17.37 -18.35
CA LEU A 306 -21.88 -17.34 -16.91
C LEU A 306 -22.93 -18.21 -16.21
N ALA A 307 -24.20 -18.18 -16.63
CA ALA A 307 -25.23 -19.05 -16.05
C ALA A 307 -24.91 -20.54 -16.28
N ILE A 308 -24.44 -20.91 -17.47
CA ILE A 308 -23.99 -22.28 -17.77
C ILE A 308 -22.78 -22.64 -16.90
N ALA A 309 -21.76 -21.79 -16.89
CA ALA A 309 -20.51 -22.03 -16.15
C ALA A 309 -20.72 -22.07 -14.63
N MET A 310 -21.70 -21.34 -14.10
CA MET A 310 -22.09 -21.33 -12.69
C MET A 310 -23.05 -22.48 -12.32
N ASN A 311 -23.47 -23.31 -13.28
CA ASN A 311 -24.49 -24.34 -13.14
C ASN A 311 -25.86 -23.79 -12.68
N THR A 312 -26.25 -22.63 -13.20
CA THR A 312 -27.51 -21.95 -12.87
C THR A 312 -28.44 -21.73 -14.06
N ASP A 313 -28.04 -22.14 -15.26
CA ASP A 313 -28.88 -22.05 -16.45
C ASP A 313 -30.11 -22.96 -16.33
N THR A 314 -31.22 -22.38 -15.87
CA THR A 314 -32.54 -23.03 -15.94
C THR A 314 -33.36 -22.38 -17.05
N ILE A 315 -33.78 -23.19 -18.03
CA ILE A 315 -34.44 -22.76 -19.28
C ILE A 315 -35.69 -21.88 -19.04
N ASN A 316 -36.31 -21.97 -17.87
CA ASN A 316 -37.58 -21.30 -17.59
C ASN A 316 -37.52 -20.23 -16.49
N TYR A 317 -36.48 -20.23 -15.64
CA TYR A 317 -36.56 -19.53 -14.35
C TYR A 317 -35.29 -18.78 -13.94
N GLY A 318 -34.16 -18.91 -14.65
CA GLY A 318 -32.87 -18.37 -14.15
C GLY A 318 -32.43 -19.03 -12.83
N GLY A 319 -31.18 -18.83 -12.42
CA GLY A 319 -30.69 -19.42 -11.17
C GLY A 319 -29.48 -18.68 -10.61
N THR A 320 -29.24 -18.82 -9.31
CA THR A 320 -28.15 -18.14 -8.60
C THR A 320 -27.23 -19.16 -7.94
N SER A 321 -25.92 -18.97 -8.05
CA SER A 321 -24.92 -19.81 -7.39
C SER A 321 -23.75 -18.97 -6.93
N ILE A 322 -23.82 -18.61 -5.66
CA ILE A 322 -22.78 -17.85 -4.96
C ILE A 322 -21.46 -18.63 -4.79
N TYR A 323 -21.48 -19.96 -4.81
CA TYR A 323 -20.26 -20.78 -4.67
C TYR A 323 -19.50 -20.95 -5.98
N ASN A 324 -20.19 -20.81 -7.12
CA ASN A 324 -19.59 -21.01 -8.44
C ASN A 324 -19.23 -19.70 -9.13
N ILE A 325 -19.26 -18.56 -8.42
CA ILE A 325 -18.97 -17.25 -9.03
C ILE A 325 -17.54 -17.24 -9.59
N ALA A 326 -16.54 -17.50 -8.75
CA ALA A 326 -15.15 -17.42 -9.22
C ALA A 326 -14.80 -18.46 -10.28
N SER A 327 -15.30 -19.70 -10.12
CA SER A 327 -15.08 -20.75 -11.11
C SER A 327 -15.81 -20.45 -12.42
N GLY A 328 -17.03 -19.91 -12.35
CA GLY A 328 -17.82 -19.50 -13.50
C GLY A 328 -17.17 -18.36 -14.26
N GLN A 329 -16.79 -17.27 -13.56
CA GLN A 329 -16.03 -16.17 -14.12
C GLN A 329 -14.73 -16.67 -14.77
N SER A 330 -13.98 -17.52 -14.07
CA SER A 330 -12.72 -18.06 -14.61
C SER A 330 -12.93 -18.89 -15.87
N THR A 331 -13.99 -19.70 -15.90
CA THR A 331 -14.31 -20.56 -17.04
C THR A 331 -14.68 -19.72 -18.26
N VAL A 332 -15.59 -18.75 -18.10
CA VAL A 332 -16.03 -17.89 -19.21
C VAL A 332 -14.87 -17.02 -19.71
N ALA A 333 -14.07 -16.44 -18.81
CA ALA A 333 -12.88 -15.69 -19.20
C ALA A 333 -11.87 -16.57 -19.97
N SER A 334 -11.62 -17.79 -19.49
CA SER A 334 -10.71 -18.75 -20.16
C SER A 334 -11.21 -19.15 -21.55
N ASN A 335 -12.52 -19.40 -21.70
CA ASN A 335 -13.12 -19.72 -22.98
C ASN A 335 -12.98 -18.57 -24.00
N ASN A 336 -12.95 -17.34 -23.50
CA ASN A 336 -12.76 -16.12 -24.29
C ASN A 336 -11.28 -15.72 -24.44
N GLY A 337 -10.36 -16.63 -24.09
CA GLY A 337 -8.93 -16.41 -24.27
C GLY A 337 -8.33 -15.41 -23.29
N TYR A 338 -8.82 -15.38 -22.04
CA TYR A 338 -8.22 -14.66 -20.91
C TYR A 338 -7.67 -15.61 -19.85
N SER A 339 -6.48 -15.32 -19.32
CA SER A 339 -6.08 -15.85 -18.02
C SER A 339 -6.74 -14.97 -16.97
N CYS A 340 -7.09 -15.45 -15.80
CA CYS A 340 -7.63 -14.55 -14.79
C CYS A 340 -7.37 -15.05 -13.39
N THR A 341 -7.20 -14.10 -12.48
CA THR A 341 -7.29 -14.33 -11.05
C THR A 341 -8.71 -13.98 -10.63
N SER A 342 -9.58 -14.99 -10.60
CA SER A 342 -10.84 -14.89 -9.88
C SER A 342 -10.70 -15.68 -8.59
N THR A 343 -10.70 -14.99 -7.45
CA THR A 343 -10.50 -15.64 -6.16
C THR A 343 -11.66 -15.37 -5.22
N ASN A 344 -12.07 -16.43 -4.54
CA ASN A 344 -13.03 -16.31 -3.46
C ASN A 344 -12.32 -15.78 -2.23
N GLY A 345 -12.74 -14.61 -1.75
CA GLY A 345 -12.50 -14.23 -0.37
C GLY A 345 -13.22 -15.21 0.55
N SER A 346 -12.51 -15.82 1.51
CA SER A 346 -13.08 -16.87 2.35
C SER A 346 -14.28 -16.41 3.17
N GLN A 347 -15.22 -17.36 3.31
CA GLN A 347 -16.48 -17.30 4.04
C GLN A 347 -16.29 -16.81 5.48
N GLY A 348 -17.18 -15.90 5.92
CA GLY A 348 -17.21 -15.36 7.28
C GLY A 348 -17.45 -16.43 8.34
N ASN A 349 -16.42 -17.13 8.79
CA ASN A 349 -16.44 -17.79 10.09
C ASN A 349 -15.89 -16.82 11.14
N HIS A 350 -16.35 -16.97 12.38
CA HIS A 350 -16.17 -16.11 13.56
C HIS A 350 -14.72 -15.64 13.89
N THR A 351 -13.74 -16.08 13.10
CA THR A 351 -12.30 -15.97 13.34
C THR A 351 -11.57 -15.14 12.28
N TYR A 352 -12.15 -14.91 11.09
CA TYR A 352 -11.50 -14.20 9.98
C TYR A 352 -12.30 -12.95 9.62
N GLY A 353 -11.82 -11.81 10.11
CA GLY A 353 -12.47 -10.51 10.00
C GLY A 353 -12.80 -10.09 8.57
N TRP A 354 -13.89 -9.33 8.49
CA TRP A 354 -14.25 -8.34 7.48
C TRP A 354 -13.13 -7.94 6.49
N GLN A 355 -13.35 -8.17 5.19
CA GLN A 355 -12.41 -7.81 4.11
C GLN A 355 -12.57 -6.35 3.64
N TRP A 356 -12.83 -5.40 4.54
CA TRP A 356 -13.01 -3.98 4.19
C TRP A 356 -11.85 -3.42 3.39
N ASP A 357 -10.63 -3.65 3.89
CA ASP A 357 -9.42 -3.12 3.28
C ASP A 357 -9.21 -3.69 1.88
N ARG A 358 -9.68 -4.92 1.64
CA ARG A 358 -9.66 -5.54 0.32
C ARG A 358 -10.71 -4.92 -0.60
N LEU A 359 -11.98 -4.85 -0.18
CA LEU A 359 -13.06 -4.26 -0.98
C LEU A 359 -12.76 -2.80 -1.33
N THR A 360 -12.33 -2.02 -0.33
CA THR A 360 -11.96 -0.61 -0.54
C THR A 360 -10.72 -0.49 -1.40
N GLY A 361 -9.71 -1.36 -1.23
CA GLY A 361 -8.53 -1.43 -2.09
C GLY A 361 -8.87 -1.73 -3.56
N GLU A 362 -9.78 -2.66 -3.82
CA GLU A 362 -10.25 -2.99 -5.17
C GLU A 362 -11.03 -1.83 -5.79
N ILE A 363 -11.94 -1.21 -5.03
CA ILE A 363 -12.68 -0.03 -5.48
C ILE A 363 -11.76 1.15 -5.76
N ASP A 364 -10.79 1.42 -4.88
CA ASP A 364 -9.78 2.46 -5.07
C ASP A 364 -8.91 2.12 -6.30
N ASN A 365 -8.70 0.83 -6.58
CA ASN A 365 -8.06 0.34 -7.82
C ASN A 365 -8.97 0.41 -9.06
N GLY A 366 -10.24 0.77 -8.94
CA GLY A 366 -11.18 0.83 -10.06
C GLY A 366 -11.66 -0.55 -10.49
N TYR A 367 -11.68 -1.51 -9.58
CA TYR A 367 -12.11 -2.88 -9.83
C TYR A 367 -13.47 -3.11 -9.19
N PRO A 368 -14.57 -3.16 -9.97
CA PRO A 368 -15.85 -3.51 -9.41
C PRO A 368 -15.80 -4.97 -8.98
N CYS A 369 -16.29 -5.24 -7.78
CA CYS A 369 -16.20 -6.58 -7.21
C CYS A 369 -17.57 -7.23 -7.17
N HIS A 370 -17.60 -8.54 -7.34
CA HIS A 370 -18.82 -9.29 -7.10
C HIS A 370 -18.99 -9.42 -5.58
N PHE A 371 -20.09 -8.88 -5.07
CA PHE A 371 -20.41 -8.87 -3.64
C PHE A 371 -21.74 -9.57 -3.40
N ASP A 372 -21.69 -10.71 -2.70
CA ASP A 372 -22.86 -11.49 -2.34
C ASP A 372 -23.13 -11.48 -0.85
N VAL A 373 -24.40 -11.66 -0.53
CA VAL A 373 -24.89 -11.80 0.84
C VAL A 373 -25.46 -13.20 1.01
N LEU A 374 -25.00 -13.92 2.05
CA LEU A 374 -25.38 -15.30 2.35
C LEU A 374 -26.01 -15.43 3.74
N GLN A 375 -26.98 -16.35 3.84
CA GLN A 375 -27.50 -16.93 5.10
C GLN A 375 -27.89 -15.93 6.20
N TYR A 376 -28.97 -15.18 5.97
CA TYR A 376 -29.86 -14.79 7.05
C TYR A 376 -30.96 -15.86 7.19
N TRP A 377 -30.59 -16.99 7.80
CA TRP A 377 -31.46 -18.03 8.37
C TRP A 377 -32.89 -18.18 7.81
N LEU A 378 -33.03 -18.97 6.73
CA LEU A 378 -34.32 -19.39 6.16
C LEU A 378 -34.28 -20.89 5.80
N ASP A 379 -34.30 -21.72 6.84
CA ASP A 379 -34.07 -23.17 6.84
C ASP A 379 -35.33 -24.02 6.53
N ALA A 380 -36.31 -23.52 5.76
CA ALA A 380 -37.39 -24.44 5.31
C ALA A 380 -37.88 -24.33 3.88
N PHE A 381 -37.05 -23.81 2.99
CA PHE A 381 -37.13 -24.18 1.58
C PHE A 381 -36.06 -25.18 1.15
N ASN A 382 -35.16 -25.58 2.08
CA ASN A 382 -34.00 -26.43 1.79
C ASN A 382 -33.11 -25.85 0.67
N ASP A 383 -33.17 -24.51 0.50
CA ASP A 383 -32.57 -23.78 -0.59
C ASP A 383 -31.70 -22.65 -0.02
N TYR A 384 -30.44 -22.61 -0.44
CA TYR A 384 -29.49 -21.56 -0.08
C TYR A 384 -29.72 -20.36 -0.99
N ILE A 385 -30.58 -19.43 -0.59
CA ILE A 385 -30.80 -18.23 -1.41
C ILE A 385 -29.95 -17.09 -0.84
N GLY A 386 -28.77 -16.92 -1.43
CA GLY A 386 -27.99 -15.69 -1.34
C GLY A 386 -28.38 -14.74 -2.47
N HIS A 387 -28.04 -13.46 -2.32
CA HIS A 387 -28.20 -12.47 -3.39
C HIS A 387 -26.85 -11.92 -3.81
N SER A 388 -26.72 -11.65 -5.10
CA SER A 388 -25.50 -11.16 -5.74
C SER A 388 -25.68 -9.73 -6.21
N THR A 389 -24.68 -8.91 -5.97
CA THR A 389 -24.60 -7.53 -6.43
C THR A 389 -23.19 -7.19 -6.89
N VAL A 390 -23.03 -6.01 -7.48
CA VAL A 390 -21.70 -5.49 -7.81
C VAL A 390 -21.36 -4.35 -6.87
N ALA A 391 -20.29 -4.49 -6.10
CA ALA A 391 -19.74 -3.38 -5.33
C ALA A 391 -19.08 -2.39 -6.29
N VAL A 392 -19.62 -1.18 -6.34
CA VAL A 392 -19.17 -0.08 -7.23
C VAL A 392 -18.60 1.08 -6.46
N GLY A 393 -18.67 1.07 -5.13
CA GLY A 393 -18.19 2.16 -4.29
C GLY A 393 -18.27 1.84 -2.81
N TYR A 394 -17.81 2.76 -1.98
CA TYR A 394 -17.95 2.69 -0.53
C TYR A 394 -18.01 4.09 0.10
N ASP A 395 -18.52 4.15 1.33
CA ASP A 395 -18.49 5.34 2.20
C ASP A 395 -18.08 4.93 3.62
N ASN A 396 -17.06 5.59 4.16
CA ASN A 396 -16.68 5.44 5.57
C ASN A 396 -16.39 6.80 6.19
N ASP A 397 -17.33 7.23 7.01
CA ASP A 397 -17.29 8.48 7.78
C ASP A 397 -16.89 8.25 9.25
N GLY A 398 -16.63 7.00 9.64
CA GLY A 398 -16.28 6.62 10.99
C GLY A 398 -17.48 6.44 11.94
N THR A 399 -18.72 6.69 11.53
CA THR A 399 -19.91 6.18 12.23
C THR A 399 -20.40 4.87 11.66
N ASP A 400 -20.24 4.70 10.37
CA ASP A 400 -20.64 3.53 9.62
C ASP A 400 -19.72 3.29 8.42
N SER A 401 -19.78 2.07 7.89
CA SER A 401 -19.06 1.66 6.69
C SER A 401 -20.10 1.09 5.74
N LEU A 402 -20.36 1.82 4.67
CA LEU A 402 -21.36 1.51 3.68
C LEU A 402 -20.70 1.02 2.39
N VAL A 403 -21.20 -0.07 1.82
CA VAL A 403 -20.85 -0.49 0.46
C VAL A 403 -21.89 0.08 -0.50
N GLN A 404 -21.45 0.72 -1.57
CA GLN A 404 -22.30 1.16 -2.68
C GLN A 404 -22.36 0.04 -3.70
N VAL A 405 -23.58 -0.33 -4.12
CA VAL A 405 -23.75 -1.44 -5.05
C VAL A 405 -24.63 -1.09 -6.24
N HIS A 406 -24.40 -1.78 -7.35
CA HIS A 406 -25.44 -2.02 -8.35
C HIS A 406 -26.24 -3.24 -7.91
N ASN A 407 -27.50 -3.03 -7.54
CA ASN A 407 -28.43 -4.13 -7.26
C ASN A 407 -28.87 -4.79 -8.58
N THR A 408 -29.31 -6.04 -8.55
CA THR A 408 -29.87 -6.70 -9.75
C THR A 408 -31.39 -6.60 -9.83
N TRP A 409 -32.10 -6.12 -8.81
CA TRP A 409 -33.57 -6.09 -8.80
C TRP A 409 -34.18 -4.75 -9.21
N ASP A 410 -33.43 -3.67 -9.09
CA ASP A 410 -33.96 -2.32 -9.28
C ASP A 410 -32.84 -1.32 -9.58
N TYR A 411 -33.22 -0.17 -10.14
CA TYR A 411 -32.30 0.88 -10.60
C TYR A 411 -31.82 1.81 -9.50
N THR A 412 -32.13 1.52 -8.23
CA THR A 412 -31.59 2.31 -7.13
C THR A 412 -30.13 1.94 -6.91
N GLU A 413 -29.33 2.89 -6.42
CA GLU A 413 -27.98 2.64 -5.94
C GLU A 413 -28.07 2.52 -4.41
N PRO A 414 -28.23 1.30 -3.85
CA PRO A 414 -28.30 1.17 -2.43
C PRO A 414 -26.89 1.16 -1.83
N TYR A 415 -26.82 1.76 -0.66
CA TYR A 415 -25.68 1.79 0.24
C TYR A 415 -26.07 0.94 1.44
N TRP A 416 -25.27 -0.07 1.75
CA TRP A 416 -25.55 -0.96 2.88
C TRP A 416 -24.50 -0.85 3.94
N ALA A 417 -24.94 -0.73 5.20
CA ALA A 417 -24.04 -0.93 6.31
C ALA A 417 -23.68 -2.39 6.42
N LEU A 418 -22.40 -2.65 6.65
CA LEU A 418 -21.86 -3.98 6.82
C LEU A 418 -22.27 -4.54 8.17
N TYR A 419 -23.52 -4.98 8.28
CA TYR A 419 -23.98 -5.69 9.46
C TYR A 419 -24.05 -7.17 9.19
N THR A 420 -23.30 -7.86 10.05
CA THR A 420 -23.18 -9.28 10.03
C THR A 420 -23.27 -9.80 11.47
N TYR A 421 -24.13 -9.28 12.36
CA TYR A 421 -24.13 -9.73 13.76
C TYR A 421 -25.49 -10.14 14.30
N HIS A 422 -26.02 -11.29 13.93
CA HIS A 422 -27.24 -11.81 14.58
C HIS A 422 -26.86 -12.83 15.69
N ASP A 423 -27.34 -12.63 16.93
CA ASP A 423 -27.14 -13.50 18.12
C ASP A 423 -25.72 -13.80 18.62
N GLY A 424 -24.71 -13.05 18.17
CA GLY A 424 -23.31 -13.45 18.41
C GLY A 424 -22.50 -13.72 17.15
N ASN A 425 -23.16 -13.71 15.98
CA ASN A 425 -22.59 -14.29 14.76
C ASN A 425 -22.60 -13.32 13.58
N TYR A 426 -21.40 -13.17 13.03
CA TYR A 426 -21.08 -13.03 11.60
C TYR A 426 -22.20 -13.38 10.57
N SER A 427 -22.99 -12.49 9.94
CA SER A 427 -23.61 -12.80 8.62
C SER A 427 -22.52 -13.03 7.58
N TYR A 428 -22.81 -13.92 6.64
CA TYR A 428 -21.83 -14.38 5.69
C TYR A 428 -21.87 -13.47 4.46
N HIS A 429 -20.75 -12.88 4.10
CA HIS A 429 -20.58 -12.27 2.79
C HIS A 429 -19.67 -13.12 1.95
N TYR A 430 -19.99 -13.17 0.66
CA TYR A 430 -19.09 -13.69 -0.34
C TYR A 430 -18.55 -12.53 -1.14
N PHE A 431 -17.24 -12.51 -1.31
CA PHE A 431 -16.56 -11.49 -2.08
C PHE A 431 -15.73 -12.21 -3.12
N THR A 432 -15.98 -11.90 -4.39
CA THR A 432 -15.17 -12.40 -5.50
C THR A 432 -14.61 -11.20 -6.24
N ASN A 433 -13.28 -11.11 -6.28
CA ASN A 433 -12.60 -10.22 -7.20
C ASN A 433 -12.44 -10.92 -8.56
N PHE A 434 -12.48 -10.14 -9.61
CA PHE A 434 -12.22 -10.61 -10.97
C PHE A 434 -11.21 -9.69 -11.61
N GLU A 435 -10.01 -10.22 -11.79
CA GLU A 435 -8.92 -9.55 -12.48
C GLU A 435 -8.63 -10.35 -13.76
N PRO A 436 -9.15 -9.89 -14.91
CA PRO A 436 -8.76 -10.49 -16.18
C PRO A 436 -7.30 -10.11 -16.46
N SER A 437 -6.49 -11.13 -16.74
CA SER A 437 -5.13 -10.99 -17.26
C SER A 437 -5.08 -11.54 -18.69
N GLY A 438 -4.06 -11.16 -19.47
CA GLY A 438 -3.97 -11.64 -20.85
C GLY A 438 -4.15 -13.16 -20.93
N GLY A 439 -4.93 -13.65 -21.90
CA GLY A 439 -5.06 -15.09 -22.14
C GLY A 439 -4.68 -15.54 -23.53
N ASP A 440 -4.75 -16.86 -23.64
CA ASP A 440 -4.00 -17.75 -24.53
C ASP A 440 -2.50 -17.39 -24.62
N THR A 441 -1.63 -18.31 -24.23
CA THR A 441 -0.15 -18.18 -24.22
C THR A 441 0.46 -17.91 -25.60
N THR A 442 -0.38 -17.76 -26.63
CA THR A 442 -0.06 -17.41 -28.01
C THR A 442 -0.43 -15.96 -28.42
N LEU A 443 -1.19 -15.20 -27.62
CA LEU A 443 -1.70 -13.83 -27.94
C LEU A 443 -1.58 -12.79 -26.79
N THR A 444 -0.78 -13.06 -25.77
CA THR A 444 -0.68 -12.21 -24.56
C THR A 444 0.30 -11.04 -24.62
N GLY A 445 0.26 -10.18 -23.61
CA GLY A 445 1.33 -9.25 -23.25
C GLY A 445 1.01 -8.59 -21.92
N ASN A 446 1.96 -8.51 -20.99
CA ASN A 446 1.78 -7.86 -19.68
C ASN A 446 2.89 -6.85 -19.37
N LEU A 447 2.54 -5.81 -18.62
CA LEU A 447 3.52 -5.07 -17.83
C LEU A 447 4.17 -6.04 -16.85
N ALA A 448 5.49 -6.02 -16.77
CA ALA A 448 6.23 -6.95 -15.93
C ALA A 448 5.79 -6.86 -14.45
N SER A 449 5.63 -8.02 -13.82
CA SER A 449 5.15 -8.16 -12.45
C SER A 449 5.99 -7.40 -11.40
N ASN A 450 7.28 -7.18 -11.68
CA ASN A 450 8.18 -6.39 -10.83
C ASN A 450 7.86 -4.90 -10.78
N LEU A 451 6.96 -4.40 -11.62
CA LEU A 451 6.50 -3.01 -11.60
C LEU A 451 5.46 -2.75 -10.50
N ASN A 452 4.80 -3.78 -9.95
CA ASN A 452 3.79 -3.58 -8.93
C ASN A 452 4.41 -3.08 -7.62
N GLY A 453 3.96 -1.93 -7.13
CA GLY A 453 4.53 -1.30 -5.94
C GLY A 453 5.96 -0.77 -6.14
N ALA A 454 6.47 -0.79 -7.37
CA ALA A 454 7.78 -0.24 -7.68
C ALA A 454 7.84 1.27 -7.37
N LYS A 455 9.04 1.77 -7.09
CA LYS A 455 9.27 3.19 -6.83
C LYS A 455 10.21 3.78 -7.85
N PHE A 456 9.84 4.91 -8.45
CA PHE A 456 10.67 5.62 -9.42
C PHE A 456 10.91 7.08 -9.01
N LEU A 457 12.08 7.60 -9.33
CA LEU A 457 12.41 9.01 -9.14
C LEU A 457 11.62 9.87 -10.12
N ALA A 458 10.85 10.83 -9.61
CA ALA A 458 10.11 11.77 -10.43
C ALA A 458 11.06 12.63 -11.29
N GLY A 459 10.72 12.82 -12.57
CA GLY A 459 11.53 13.60 -13.51
C GLY A 459 12.80 12.91 -14.00
N LYS A 460 12.95 11.60 -13.73
CA LYS A 460 14.08 10.77 -14.17
C LYS A 460 13.60 9.60 -15.01
N ASP A 461 14.52 9.03 -15.78
CA ASP A 461 14.25 7.87 -16.60
C ASP A 461 14.09 6.64 -15.71
N ALA A 462 13.03 5.89 -15.99
CA ALA A 462 12.70 4.63 -15.34
C ALA A 462 12.42 3.57 -16.39
N MET A 463 12.86 2.35 -16.14
CA MET A 463 12.67 1.24 -17.07
C MET A 463 11.29 0.59 -16.86
N ILE A 464 10.54 0.45 -17.94
CA ILE A 464 9.31 -0.33 -18.04
C ILE A 464 9.66 -1.60 -18.82
N SER A 465 9.45 -2.76 -18.20
CA SER A 465 9.65 -4.06 -18.81
C SER A 465 8.33 -4.77 -19.10
N PHE A 466 8.37 -5.70 -20.04
CA PHE A 466 7.23 -6.50 -20.47
C PHE A 466 7.48 -7.98 -20.20
N GLU A 467 6.41 -8.74 -19.94
CA GLU A 467 6.45 -10.19 -19.77
C GLU A 467 5.31 -10.85 -20.54
N ASN A 468 5.47 -12.12 -20.91
CA ASN A 468 4.47 -12.91 -21.63
C ASN A 468 3.98 -12.23 -22.93
N MET A 469 4.88 -11.62 -23.70
CA MET A 469 4.54 -10.97 -24.96
C MET A 469 4.35 -11.99 -26.08
N ALA A 470 3.23 -11.89 -26.80
CA ALA A 470 2.87 -12.73 -27.93
C ALA A 470 3.90 -12.58 -29.04
N SER A 471 4.22 -13.68 -29.72
CA SER A 471 5.08 -13.63 -30.91
C SER A 471 4.47 -12.81 -32.05
N SER A 472 3.15 -12.60 -32.06
CA SER A 472 2.44 -11.74 -32.99
C SER A 472 2.47 -10.25 -32.63
N ALA A 473 2.93 -9.88 -31.43
CA ALA A 473 3.01 -8.49 -30.98
C ALA A 473 3.96 -7.69 -31.89
N GLY A 474 3.42 -6.67 -32.54
CA GLY A 474 4.16 -5.77 -33.42
C GLY A 474 4.43 -4.41 -32.79
N ASN A 475 3.61 -3.97 -31.83
CA ASN A 475 3.75 -2.65 -31.21
C ASN A 475 3.08 -2.58 -29.83
N VAL A 476 3.63 -1.78 -28.92
CA VAL A 476 2.99 -1.43 -27.64
C VAL A 476 2.77 0.08 -27.56
N LYS A 477 1.59 0.51 -27.11
CA LYS A 477 1.33 1.88 -26.64
C LYS A 477 1.34 1.88 -25.13
N LEU A 478 1.93 2.92 -24.55
CA LEU A 478 2.07 3.09 -23.10
C LEU A 478 1.40 4.37 -22.65
N TYR A 479 0.70 4.30 -21.52
CA TYR A 479 0.02 5.41 -20.88
C TYR A 479 0.32 5.44 -19.39
N TYR A 480 0.17 6.61 -18.78
CA TYR A 480 0.11 6.75 -17.33
C TYR A 480 -1.05 7.63 -16.88
N SER A 481 -1.43 7.47 -15.62
CA SER A 481 -2.43 8.32 -14.97
C SER A 481 -2.16 8.50 -13.48
N PHE A 482 -2.49 9.68 -12.94
CA PHE A 482 -2.48 9.98 -11.51
C PHE A 482 -3.85 9.78 -10.84
N ASP A 483 -4.92 9.57 -11.61
CA ASP A 483 -6.31 9.61 -11.16
C ASP A 483 -7.11 8.40 -11.68
N ASN A 484 -6.43 7.26 -11.75
CA ASN A 484 -7.03 5.99 -12.20
C ASN A 484 -7.65 6.06 -13.60
N PHE A 485 -6.92 6.64 -14.54
CA PHE A 485 -7.30 6.80 -15.94
C PHE A 485 -8.60 7.59 -16.15
N GLN A 486 -9.04 8.39 -15.16
CA GLN A 486 -10.00 9.47 -15.43
C GLN A 486 -9.41 10.46 -16.43
N ASN A 487 -8.11 10.76 -16.27
CA ASN A 487 -7.29 11.43 -17.26
C ASN A 487 -6.06 10.55 -17.55
N GLU A 488 -5.92 10.12 -18.80
CA GLU A 488 -4.76 9.36 -19.26
C GLU A 488 -3.78 10.25 -20.02
N THR A 489 -2.49 9.98 -19.85
CA THR A 489 -1.42 10.66 -20.59
C THR A 489 -0.58 9.62 -21.33
N LEU A 490 -0.41 9.83 -22.63
CA LEU A 490 0.41 8.97 -23.47
C LEU A 490 1.90 9.10 -23.07
N ILE A 491 2.53 7.97 -22.76
CA ILE A 491 3.98 7.84 -22.61
C ILE A 491 4.63 7.70 -23.99
N SER A 492 4.17 6.71 -24.75
CA SER A 492 4.66 6.43 -26.10
C SER A 492 3.59 5.77 -26.94
N ASN A 493 3.51 6.16 -28.21
CA ASN A 493 2.63 5.54 -29.19
C ASN A 493 3.26 4.33 -29.89
N SER A 494 4.56 4.12 -29.72
CA SER A 494 5.25 2.99 -30.32
C SER A 494 6.42 2.53 -29.47
N VAL A 495 6.33 1.29 -29.03
CA VAL A 495 7.30 0.62 -28.18
C VAL A 495 7.49 -0.79 -28.72
N ASP A 496 8.75 -1.21 -28.81
CA ASP A 496 9.09 -2.57 -29.17
C ASP A 496 8.63 -3.53 -28.04
N PRO A 497 7.71 -4.45 -28.32
CA PRO A 497 7.19 -5.38 -27.32
C PRO A 497 8.27 -6.29 -26.70
N PHE A 498 9.40 -6.52 -27.39
CA PHE A 498 10.41 -7.48 -26.95
C PHE A 498 11.63 -6.84 -26.28
N ASN A 499 11.61 -5.52 -26.08
CA ASN A 499 12.69 -4.78 -25.44
C ASN A 499 12.14 -3.87 -24.32
N PRO A 500 12.88 -3.66 -23.23
CA PRO A 500 12.48 -2.69 -22.21
C PRO A 500 12.37 -1.27 -22.78
N TYR A 501 11.43 -0.50 -22.27
CA TYR A 501 11.22 0.90 -22.61
C TYR A 501 11.69 1.82 -21.48
N TYR A 502 12.43 2.87 -21.80
CA TYR A 502 12.84 3.87 -20.81
C TYR A 502 11.88 5.07 -20.86
N TRP A 503 11.16 5.26 -19.76
CA TRP A 503 10.20 6.33 -19.59
C TRP A 503 10.76 7.42 -18.69
N THR A 504 10.86 8.65 -19.20
CA THR A 504 11.08 9.83 -18.36
C THR A 504 9.83 10.11 -17.55
N THR A 505 9.87 9.78 -16.26
CA THR A 505 8.71 9.93 -15.36
C THR A 505 8.31 11.40 -15.20
N PRO A 506 7.02 11.69 -14.98
CA PRO A 506 6.54 13.05 -14.80
C PRO A 506 7.05 13.68 -13.49
N ASN A 507 7.21 14.99 -13.51
CA ASN A 507 7.42 15.77 -12.28
C ASN A 507 6.15 15.75 -11.42
N ILE A 508 6.33 15.66 -10.10
CA ILE A 508 5.22 15.65 -9.12
C ILE A 508 5.07 16.98 -8.36
N GLY A 509 5.68 18.05 -8.87
CA GLY A 509 5.60 19.37 -8.27
C GLY A 509 6.20 19.42 -6.86
N ASN A 510 5.42 19.92 -5.89
CA ASN A 510 5.85 20.03 -4.50
C ASN A 510 5.62 18.75 -3.68
N ASP A 511 4.90 17.76 -4.23
CA ASP A 511 4.66 16.50 -3.55
C ASP A 511 5.98 15.75 -3.33
N THR A 512 6.10 15.07 -2.19
CA THR A 512 7.25 14.21 -1.90
C THR A 512 7.08 12.82 -2.52
N THR A 513 5.83 12.37 -2.64
CA THR A 513 5.45 11.07 -3.21
C THR A 513 4.10 11.19 -3.91
N LYS A 514 3.92 10.48 -5.03
CA LYS A 514 2.64 10.42 -5.74
C LYS A 514 2.46 9.06 -6.42
N SER A 515 1.30 8.45 -6.25
CA SER A 515 0.95 7.21 -6.95
C SER A 515 0.68 7.48 -8.42
N VAL A 516 1.19 6.61 -9.28
CA VAL A 516 0.99 6.63 -10.73
C VAL A 516 0.65 5.24 -11.20
N ARG A 517 -0.34 5.15 -12.07
CA ARG A 517 -0.71 3.92 -12.75
C ARG A 517 -0.14 3.91 -14.14
N LEU A 518 0.35 2.74 -14.55
CA LEU A 518 0.70 2.46 -15.93
C LEU A 518 -0.41 1.66 -16.60
N ARG A 519 -0.59 1.87 -17.90
CA ARG A 519 -1.46 1.10 -18.78
C ARG A 519 -0.74 0.83 -20.08
N MET A 520 -1.02 -0.31 -20.69
CA MET A 520 -0.49 -0.61 -22.02
C MET A 520 -1.53 -1.21 -22.95
N GLU A 521 -1.30 -1.02 -24.24
CA GLU A 521 -2.07 -1.62 -25.32
C GLU A 521 -1.10 -2.31 -26.29
N VAL A 522 -1.30 -3.59 -26.54
CA VAL A 522 -0.46 -4.43 -27.41
C VAL A 522 -1.18 -4.66 -28.72
N TYR A 523 -0.51 -4.35 -29.82
CA TYR A 523 -1.03 -4.46 -31.18
C TYR A 523 -0.24 -5.49 -31.98
N ASP A 524 -0.93 -6.23 -32.85
CA ASP A 524 -0.28 -7.13 -33.81
C ASP A 524 0.37 -6.36 -34.99
N GLY A 525 1.07 -7.08 -35.88
CA GLY A 525 1.68 -6.50 -37.09
C GLY A 525 0.68 -5.90 -38.10
N SER A 526 -0.62 -6.14 -37.94
CA SER A 526 -1.70 -5.53 -38.74
C SER A 526 -2.39 -4.37 -38.00
N ASN A 527 -1.87 -3.96 -36.84
CA ASN A 527 -2.39 -2.91 -35.97
C ASN A 527 -3.78 -3.21 -35.37
N ASN A 528 -4.11 -4.48 -35.16
CA ASN A 528 -5.25 -4.88 -34.34
C ASN A 528 -4.82 -4.93 -32.86
N LEU A 529 -5.66 -4.43 -31.95
CA LEU A 529 -5.44 -4.58 -30.51
C LEU A 529 -5.61 -6.06 -30.15
N ILE A 530 -4.58 -6.67 -29.57
CA ILE A 530 -4.57 -8.10 -29.21
C ILE A 530 -4.50 -8.33 -27.70
N ALA A 531 -3.97 -7.37 -26.93
CA ALA A 531 -3.96 -7.40 -25.47
C ALA A 531 -3.88 -5.98 -24.89
N THR A 532 -4.26 -5.82 -23.62
CA THR A 532 -3.94 -4.66 -22.78
C THR A 532 -3.18 -5.12 -21.54
N ASP A 533 -2.71 -4.20 -20.69
CA ASP A 533 -2.15 -4.58 -19.39
C ASP A 533 -3.20 -5.31 -18.55
N GLY A 534 -3.06 -6.63 -18.49
CA GLY A 534 -3.87 -7.49 -17.63
C GLY A 534 -3.66 -7.26 -16.14
N ASN A 535 -2.74 -6.37 -15.77
CA ASN A 535 -2.30 -6.10 -14.41
C ASN A 535 -2.25 -4.59 -14.19
N TYR A 536 -3.06 -4.03 -13.29
CA TYR A 536 -2.98 -2.60 -13.00
C TYR A 536 -1.80 -2.35 -12.07
N GLN A 537 -0.70 -1.91 -12.65
CA GLN A 537 0.52 -1.66 -11.89
C GLN A 537 0.47 -0.28 -11.25
N ASN A 538 0.47 -0.25 -9.91
CA ASN A 538 0.58 0.99 -9.15
C ASN A 538 2.03 1.24 -8.75
N ILE A 539 2.60 2.32 -9.25
CA ILE A 539 3.97 2.74 -9.02
C ILE A 539 3.96 3.99 -8.15
N THR A 540 4.94 4.12 -7.26
CA THR A 540 5.12 5.37 -6.50
C THR A 540 6.21 6.21 -7.14
N LEU A 541 5.86 7.39 -7.65
CA LEU A 541 6.84 8.42 -7.96
C LEU A 541 7.24 9.14 -6.68
N PHE A 542 8.52 9.47 -6.55
CA PHE A 542 9.01 10.20 -5.39
C PHE A 542 10.12 11.20 -5.73
N ARG A 543 10.30 12.17 -4.84
CA ARG A 543 11.36 13.18 -4.92
C ARG A 543 12.24 13.11 -3.67
N LEU A 544 13.56 13.12 -3.84
CA LEU A 544 14.48 13.21 -2.71
C LEU A 544 14.60 14.65 -2.19
N VAL A 545 14.79 14.78 -0.88
CA VAL A 545 15.25 16.03 -0.25
C VAL A 545 16.77 15.99 -0.18
N ASP A 546 17.41 16.62 -1.14
CA ASP A 546 18.86 16.71 -1.22
C ASP A 546 19.31 18.15 -0.92
N THR A 547 19.98 18.34 0.22
CA THR A 547 20.46 19.66 0.65
C THR A 547 21.80 20.05 0.04
N LEU A 548 22.48 19.09 -0.60
CA LEU A 548 23.81 19.24 -1.19
C LEU A 548 23.77 19.27 -2.72
N ASN A 549 22.60 19.04 -3.32
CA ASN A 549 22.39 18.91 -4.76
C ASN A 549 23.30 17.85 -5.41
N TYR A 550 23.53 16.72 -4.74
CA TYR A 550 24.14 15.55 -5.39
C TYR A 550 23.26 15.02 -6.53
N GLY A 551 21.93 15.10 -6.39
CA GLY A 551 20.95 14.68 -7.37
C GLY A 551 21.07 13.18 -7.70
N PRO A 552 20.15 12.30 -7.26
CA PRO A 552 20.22 10.91 -7.69
C PRO A 552 20.10 10.87 -9.23
N MET A 553 21.05 10.19 -9.87
CA MET A 553 21.00 9.97 -11.33
C MET A 553 19.86 9.02 -11.66
N SER A 554 19.75 7.96 -10.86
CA SER A 554 18.79 6.90 -11.03
C SER A 554 18.54 6.19 -9.70
N PHE A 555 17.48 5.40 -9.69
CA PHE A 555 17.10 4.54 -8.57
C PHE A 555 16.66 3.20 -9.11
N ILE A 556 17.20 2.13 -8.51
CA ILE A 556 16.88 0.75 -8.82
C ILE A 556 16.01 0.25 -7.67
N SER A 557 14.71 0.07 -7.95
CA SER A 557 13.77 -0.53 -7.00
C SER A 557 14.08 -2.00 -6.85
N THR A 558 14.15 -2.50 -5.61
CA THR A 558 14.26 -3.94 -5.33
C THR A 558 12.91 -4.50 -4.86
N LEU A 559 12.66 -5.77 -5.12
CA LEU A 559 11.40 -6.45 -4.73
C LEU A 559 11.31 -6.72 -3.22
N SER A 560 12.46 -6.75 -2.56
CA SER A 560 12.59 -7.02 -1.12
C SER A 560 13.78 -6.26 -0.55
N GLN A 561 14.08 -6.46 0.73
CA GLN A 561 15.09 -5.66 1.42
C GLN A 561 16.48 -5.86 0.81
N ALA A 562 17.15 -4.77 0.45
CA ALA A 562 18.50 -4.80 -0.11
C ALA A 562 19.54 -4.74 1.01
N TYR A 563 20.47 -5.68 1.05
CA TYR A 563 21.48 -5.80 2.11
C TYR A 563 22.84 -5.25 1.69
N SER A 564 23.28 -5.56 0.48
CA SER A 564 24.57 -5.11 -0.05
C SER A 564 24.54 -4.99 -1.56
N VAL A 565 25.46 -4.20 -2.08
CA VAL A 565 25.72 -4.05 -3.52
C VAL A 565 27.22 -4.17 -3.77
N THR A 566 27.57 -5.07 -4.68
CA THR A 566 28.94 -5.27 -5.16
C THR A 566 28.99 -5.02 -6.66
N VAL A 567 30.01 -4.30 -7.13
CA VAL A 567 30.19 -3.99 -8.55
C VAL A 567 31.38 -4.77 -9.09
N LYS A 568 31.17 -5.46 -10.22
CA LYS A 568 32.23 -6.10 -11.03
C LYS A 568 32.05 -5.62 -12.47
N ASP A 569 33.08 -4.96 -13.00
CA ASP A 569 33.06 -4.31 -14.31
C ASP A 569 31.91 -3.29 -14.45
N THR A 570 30.94 -3.55 -15.33
CA THR A 570 29.75 -2.71 -15.53
C THR A 570 28.49 -3.27 -14.86
N LEU A 571 28.61 -4.32 -14.05
CA LEU A 571 27.48 -4.98 -13.41
C LEU A 571 27.45 -4.69 -11.91
N ALA A 572 26.30 -4.24 -11.43
CA ALA A 572 25.96 -4.18 -10.02
C ALA A 572 25.17 -5.43 -9.62
N PHE A 573 25.59 -6.06 -8.53
CA PHE A 573 25.00 -7.25 -7.96
C PHE A 573 24.44 -6.89 -6.58
N ILE A 574 23.12 -6.96 -6.42
CA ILE A 574 22.40 -6.50 -5.23
C ILE A 574 21.84 -7.72 -4.52
N CYS A 575 22.36 -8.04 -3.34
CA CYS A 575 21.81 -9.12 -2.51
C CYS A 575 20.59 -8.62 -1.75
N ARG A 576 19.55 -9.45 -1.70
CA ARG A 576 18.28 -9.10 -1.07
C ARG A 576 17.70 -10.22 -0.21
N SER A 577 16.78 -9.86 0.68
CA SER A 577 16.12 -10.81 1.57
C SER A 577 15.39 -11.90 0.79
N GLY A 578 15.40 -13.12 1.32
CA GLY A 578 14.78 -14.29 0.69
C GLY A 578 15.70 -15.07 -0.24
N SER A 579 17.03 -14.92 -0.10
CA SER A 579 18.04 -15.66 -0.87
C SER A 579 18.01 -15.39 -2.37
N TYR A 580 18.05 -14.12 -2.76
CA TYR A 580 18.14 -13.71 -4.16
C TYR A 580 19.17 -12.61 -4.38
N MET A 581 19.62 -12.51 -5.62
CA MET A 581 20.51 -11.47 -6.12
C MET A 581 19.93 -10.85 -7.38
N ASP A 582 19.76 -9.53 -7.36
CA ASP A 582 19.41 -8.76 -8.55
C ASP A 582 20.69 -8.35 -9.27
N VAL A 583 20.71 -8.52 -10.60
CA VAL A 583 21.84 -8.13 -11.45
C VAL A 583 21.40 -6.96 -12.33
N VAL A 584 22.19 -5.89 -12.32
CA VAL A 584 21.88 -4.65 -13.03
C VAL A 584 23.10 -4.19 -13.80
N ASP A 585 22.92 -3.92 -15.07
CA ASP A 585 23.91 -3.26 -15.92
C ASP A 585 23.89 -1.76 -15.65
N ILE A 586 25.01 -1.26 -15.15
CA ILE A 586 25.23 0.13 -14.76
C ILE A 586 26.27 0.81 -15.67
N SER A 587 26.44 0.31 -16.89
CA SER A 587 27.27 0.96 -17.92
C SER A 587 26.83 2.39 -18.21
N ASP A 588 25.52 2.64 -18.18
CA ASP A 588 24.93 3.98 -18.06
C ASP A 588 24.31 4.15 -16.66
N LEU A 589 24.88 5.07 -15.87
CA LEU A 589 24.46 5.32 -14.50
C LEU A 589 23.15 6.11 -14.40
N SER A 590 22.74 6.79 -15.48
CA SER A 590 21.47 7.52 -15.55
C SER A 590 20.31 6.63 -16.00
N THR A 591 20.60 5.56 -16.74
CA THR A 591 19.63 4.59 -17.21
C THR A 591 20.09 3.15 -16.93
N PRO A 592 20.19 2.75 -15.64
CA PRO A 592 20.61 1.40 -15.29
C PRO A 592 19.60 0.38 -15.87
N ARG A 593 20.13 -0.69 -16.46
CA ARG A 593 19.34 -1.74 -17.11
C ARG A 593 19.28 -2.96 -16.22
N TYR A 594 18.09 -3.24 -15.68
CA TYR A 594 17.86 -4.45 -14.89
C TYR A 594 17.99 -5.68 -15.79
N ILE A 595 18.88 -6.61 -15.43
CA ILE A 595 19.11 -7.84 -16.19
C ILE A 595 18.17 -8.94 -15.71
N GLY A 596 18.06 -9.11 -14.39
CA GLY A 596 17.24 -10.17 -13.82
C GLY A 596 17.49 -10.38 -12.33
N SER A 597 16.68 -11.28 -11.76
CA SER A 597 16.85 -11.77 -10.40
C SER A 597 17.20 -13.24 -10.40
N TYR A 598 18.20 -13.61 -9.61
CA TYR A 598 18.77 -14.96 -9.59
C TYR A 598 18.74 -15.51 -8.17
N PRO A 599 18.32 -16.78 -7.98
CA PRO A 599 18.31 -17.39 -6.67
C PRO A 599 19.74 -17.59 -6.17
N LEU A 600 19.93 -17.35 -4.88
CA LEU A 600 21.14 -17.67 -4.15
C LEU A 600 20.90 -18.96 -3.33
N PRO A 601 21.96 -19.74 -3.04
CA PRO A 601 21.84 -20.91 -2.19
C PRO A 601 21.40 -20.55 -0.76
N GLU A 602 21.73 -19.35 -0.29
CA GLU A 602 21.38 -18.80 1.02
C GLU A 602 21.24 -17.27 0.96
N THR A 603 20.73 -16.66 2.03
CA THR A 603 20.61 -15.20 2.13
C THR A 603 21.97 -14.58 2.45
N PHE A 604 22.60 -13.97 1.43
CA PHE A 604 23.87 -13.26 1.60
C PHE A 604 23.63 -11.84 2.13
N LEU A 605 24.38 -11.47 3.18
CA LEU A 605 24.39 -10.11 3.75
C LEU A 605 25.40 -9.23 3.02
N ASN A 606 26.57 -9.78 2.69
CA ASN A 606 27.62 -9.13 1.92
C ASN A 606 28.46 -10.18 1.20
N PHE A 607 29.04 -9.85 0.05
CA PHE A 607 29.95 -10.75 -0.66
C PHE A 607 31.01 -10.00 -1.49
N LYS A 608 32.10 -10.71 -1.80
CA LYS A 608 33.22 -10.23 -2.60
C LYS A 608 33.56 -11.25 -3.69
N PHE A 609 34.06 -10.75 -4.81
CA PHE A 609 34.59 -11.58 -5.89
C PHE A 609 36.08 -11.85 -5.69
N ILE A 610 36.48 -13.11 -5.83
CA ILE A 610 37.85 -13.53 -6.08
C ILE A 610 37.83 -14.34 -7.39
N ASN A 611 38.19 -13.69 -8.49
CA ASN A 611 38.01 -14.22 -9.85
C ASN A 611 36.54 -14.59 -10.13
N ASP A 612 36.24 -15.88 -10.31
CA ASP A 612 34.89 -16.43 -10.55
C ASP A 612 34.26 -17.04 -9.29
N THR A 613 34.95 -16.91 -8.16
CA THR A 613 34.48 -17.37 -6.84
C THR A 613 33.89 -16.20 -6.07
N LEU A 614 32.74 -16.43 -5.45
CA LEU A 614 32.08 -15.52 -4.52
C LEU A 614 32.39 -15.99 -3.11
N ILE A 615 32.85 -15.07 -2.28
CA ILE A 615 32.97 -15.27 -0.84
C ILE A 615 31.92 -14.39 -0.18
N ALA A 616 31.07 -14.95 0.67
CA ALA A 616 29.94 -14.23 1.25
C ALA A 616 29.75 -14.48 2.75
N ALA A 617 29.28 -13.45 3.43
CA ALA A 617 28.64 -13.57 4.74
C ALA A 617 27.17 -13.94 4.53
N SER A 618 26.73 -15.00 5.20
CA SER A 618 25.36 -15.52 5.15
C SER A 618 24.59 -15.17 6.42
N ALA A 619 23.33 -14.81 6.26
CA ALA A 619 22.38 -14.64 7.36
C ALA A 619 21.86 -15.98 7.92
N ASP A 620 22.07 -17.07 7.17
CA ASP A 620 21.54 -18.39 7.46
C ASP A 620 22.52 -19.24 8.29
N ALA A 621 22.21 -20.53 8.47
CA ALA A 621 22.90 -21.43 9.40
C ALA A 621 24.42 -21.50 9.17
N ASN A 622 24.87 -21.35 7.92
CA ASN A 622 26.27 -21.46 7.57
C ASN A 622 27.09 -20.23 7.93
N GLY A 623 26.56 -19.02 8.06
CA GLY A 623 27.32 -17.82 8.46
C GLY A 623 28.38 -17.32 7.47
N PHE A 624 29.28 -18.16 6.95
CA PHE A 624 30.27 -17.79 5.93
C PHE A 624 30.32 -18.85 4.83
N VAL A 625 30.25 -18.43 3.57
CA VAL A 625 30.09 -19.32 2.43
C VAL A 625 31.01 -18.95 1.28
N VAL A 626 31.43 -19.97 0.55
CA VAL A 626 32.13 -19.86 -0.72
C VAL A 626 31.25 -20.47 -1.79
N ALA A 627 31.05 -19.74 -2.88
CA ALA A 627 30.19 -20.13 -3.98
C ALA A 627 30.86 -19.85 -5.32
N LYS A 628 30.40 -20.52 -6.38
CA LYS A 628 30.77 -20.23 -7.77
C LYS A 628 29.59 -19.66 -8.51
N MET A 629 29.85 -18.70 -9.38
CA MET A 629 28.85 -18.15 -10.28
C MET A 629 29.22 -18.49 -11.71
N ASP A 630 28.26 -19.02 -12.46
CA ASP A 630 28.41 -19.26 -13.90
C ASP A 630 28.12 -17.99 -14.73
N ASN A 631 28.33 -18.08 -16.04
CA ASN A 631 28.07 -16.95 -16.97
C ASN A 631 26.58 -16.59 -17.11
N SER A 632 25.68 -17.44 -16.61
CA SER A 632 24.24 -17.21 -16.57
C SER A 632 23.79 -16.69 -15.20
N PHE A 633 24.73 -16.29 -14.34
CA PHE A 633 24.53 -15.79 -12.98
C PHE A 633 23.95 -16.81 -11.99
N ASN A 634 23.96 -18.11 -12.31
CA ASN A 634 23.57 -19.13 -11.34
C ASN A 634 24.67 -19.29 -10.30
N VAL A 635 24.30 -19.18 -9.03
CA VAL A 635 25.22 -19.29 -7.91
C VAL A 635 25.09 -20.67 -7.25
N THR A 636 26.20 -21.38 -7.14
CA THR A 636 26.28 -22.72 -6.54
C THR A 636 27.20 -22.70 -5.34
N LEU A 637 26.74 -23.26 -4.21
CA LEU A 637 27.54 -23.41 -3.00
C LEU A 637 28.71 -24.37 -3.27
N VAL A 638 29.91 -23.97 -2.85
CA VAL A 638 31.13 -24.78 -2.93
C VAL A 638 31.51 -25.31 -1.55
N ASP A 639 31.62 -24.42 -0.56
CA ASP A 639 31.97 -24.77 0.81
C ASP A 639 31.43 -23.72 1.80
N SER A 640 31.43 -24.03 3.10
CA SER A 640 30.87 -23.15 4.14
C SER A 640 31.43 -23.42 5.54
N LEU A 641 31.42 -22.40 6.41
CA LEU A 641 31.86 -22.51 7.81
C LEU A 641 30.79 -22.03 8.78
N ASN A 642 30.10 -22.96 9.42
CA ASN A 642 29.04 -22.67 10.38
C ASN A 642 29.56 -22.07 11.70
N PHE A 643 29.08 -20.87 12.04
CA PHE A 643 29.40 -20.16 13.29
C PHE A 643 28.37 -20.38 14.41
N ASN A 644 27.67 -21.51 14.43
CA ASN A 644 26.60 -21.90 15.37
C ASN A 644 25.46 -20.87 15.46
N ASN A 645 24.89 -20.47 14.31
CA ASN A 645 23.86 -19.43 14.18
C ASN A 645 24.28 -18.05 14.74
N LYS A 646 25.58 -17.79 14.86
CA LYS A 646 26.10 -16.46 15.20
C LYS A 646 26.31 -15.69 13.90
N ASN A 647 25.48 -14.67 13.66
CA ASN A 647 25.47 -13.91 12.41
C ASN A 647 26.86 -13.35 12.06
N VAL A 648 27.36 -13.72 10.88
CA VAL A 648 28.49 -13.05 10.25
C VAL A 648 27.99 -11.76 9.63
N LEU A 649 28.56 -10.62 10.03
CA LEU A 649 28.07 -9.31 9.58
C LEU A 649 28.95 -8.75 8.46
N ASN A 650 30.27 -8.90 8.60
CA ASN A 650 31.20 -8.45 7.57
C ASN A 650 32.49 -9.28 7.57
N PHE A 651 33.28 -9.15 6.50
CA PHE A 651 34.59 -9.75 6.38
C PHE A 651 35.50 -8.95 5.44
N VAL A 652 36.80 -9.17 5.58
CA VAL A 652 37.83 -8.62 4.68
C VAL A 652 38.66 -9.77 4.13
N ILE A 653 39.00 -9.69 2.85
CA ILE A 653 39.94 -10.60 2.19
C ILE A 653 41.34 -10.02 2.32
N ASP A 654 42.26 -10.80 2.91
CA ASP A 654 43.67 -10.48 3.08
C ASP A 654 44.52 -11.59 2.47
N GLY A 655 44.84 -11.45 1.18
CA GLY A 655 45.54 -12.47 0.41
C GLY A 655 44.76 -13.79 0.38
N ASN A 656 45.36 -14.83 0.96
CA ASN A 656 44.75 -16.16 1.07
C ASN A 656 43.93 -16.35 2.36
N ARG A 657 43.66 -15.28 3.11
CA ARG A 657 42.88 -15.32 4.35
C ARG A 657 41.61 -14.50 4.23
N ALA A 658 40.56 -14.92 4.92
CA ALA A 658 39.40 -14.09 5.21
C ALA A 658 39.39 -13.76 6.71
N VAL A 659 39.29 -12.48 7.04
CA VAL A 659 39.16 -12.00 8.42
C VAL A 659 37.70 -11.58 8.63
N ILE A 660 37.01 -12.26 9.54
CA ILE A 660 35.56 -12.26 9.65
C ILE A 660 35.12 -11.60 10.96
N ALA A 661 34.20 -10.64 10.87
CA ALA A 661 33.48 -10.06 12.00
C ALA A 661 32.14 -10.79 12.18
N ALA A 662 32.09 -11.69 13.16
CA ALA A 662 30.96 -12.56 13.40
C ALA A 662 30.34 -12.27 14.77
N LYS A 663 29.48 -11.25 14.87
CA LYS A 663 28.71 -10.81 16.04
C LYS A 663 29.13 -11.45 17.38
N LEU A 664 28.48 -12.54 17.81
CA LEU A 664 28.72 -13.20 19.10
C LEU A 664 29.91 -14.19 19.11
N HIS A 665 30.48 -14.48 17.96
CA HIS A 665 31.69 -15.30 17.80
C HIS A 665 32.96 -14.45 17.98
N GLY A 666 32.91 -13.18 17.58
CA GLY A 666 34.04 -12.25 17.63
C GLY A 666 34.74 -12.16 16.28
N LEU A 667 36.08 -12.09 16.31
CA LEU A 667 36.92 -12.12 15.12
C LEU A 667 37.29 -13.56 14.78
N SER A 668 37.21 -13.96 13.52
CA SER A 668 37.74 -15.24 13.03
C SER A 668 38.68 -15.01 11.85
N VAL A 669 39.76 -15.78 11.76
CA VAL A 669 40.68 -15.80 10.62
C VAL A 669 40.56 -17.15 9.94
N VAL A 670 40.21 -17.13 8.66
CA VAL A 670 39.89 -18.32 7.85
C VAL A 670 40.88 -18.42 6.69
N ASP A 671 41.40 -19.62 6.45
CA ASP A 671 42.14 -19.95 5.23
C ASP A 671 41.17 -20.15 4.07
N ILE A 672 41.42 -19.42 2.99
CA ILE A 672 40.66 -19.48 1.74
C ILE A 672 41.57 -19.81 0.55
N THR A 673 42.77 -20.35 0.79
CA THR A 673 43.71 -20.77 -0.25
C THR A 673 43.08 -21.78 -1.20
N ASP A 674 42.39 -22.78 -0.64
CA ASP A 674 41.56 -23.72 -1.40
C ASP A 674 40.08 -23.39 -1.16
N PRO A 675 39.39 -22.76 -2.11
CA PRO A 675 37.97 -22.41 -1.95
C PRO A 675 37.04 -23.62 -1.88
N THR A 676 37.54 -24.84 -2.14
CA THR A 676 36.79 -26.08 -1.99
C THR A 676 36.98 -26.76 -0.63
N ASN A 677 37.87 -26.21 0.21
CA ASN A 677 38.17 -26.72 1.54
C ASN A 677 38.67 -25.58 2.43
N ILE A 678 37.74 -24.72 2.85
CA ILE A 678 38.05 -23.59 3.73
C ILE A 678 38.14 -24.04 5.19
N ALA A 679 38.99 -23.38 5.99
CA ALA A 679 39.18 -23.75 7.38
C ALA A 679 39.43 -22.55 8.28
N GLU A 680 38.81 -22.53 9.46
CA GLU A 680 39.14 -21.56 10.50
C GLU A 680 40.53 -21.84 11.08
N LEU A 681 41.45 -20.87 10.93
CA LEU A 681 42.81 -20.93 11.48
C LEU A 681 42.83 -20.54 12.96
N GLY A 682 41.93 -19.65 13.36
CA GLY A 682 41.69 -19.32 14.76
C GLY A 682 40.75 -18.14 14.94
N SER A 683 40.34 -17.90 16.18
CA SER A 683 39.39 -16.86 16.54
C SER A 683 39.72 -16.17 17.84
N TYR A 684 39.18 -14.96 17.98
CA TYR A 684 39.24 -14.16 19.18
C TYR A 684 37.84 -13.71 19.60
N TYR A 685 37.43 -14.11 20.79
CA TYR A 685 36.20 -13.63 21.40
C TYR A 685 36.36 -12.18 21.85
N VAL A 686 35.53 -11.29 21.31
CA VAL A 686 35.52 -9.87 21.68
C VAL A 686 34.56 -9.64 22.86
N PRO A 687 35.06 -9.26 24.06
CA PRO A 687 34.20 -9.06 25.24
C PRO A 687 33.26 -7.85 25.09
N LEU A 688 32.07 -7.92 25.71
CA LEU A 688 31.02 -6.88 25.72
C LEU A 688 30.29 -6.64 24.38
N PHE A 689 30.15 -7.71 23.60
CA PHE A 689 29.17 -7.94 22.54
C PHE A 689 29.35 -7.17 21.20
N SER A 690 29.66 -8.00 20.19
CA SER A 690 29.47 -7.85 18.74
C SER A 690 30.66 -7.29 17.96
N ALA A 691 31.45 -8.17 17.34
CA ALA A 691 32.25 -7.80 16.17
C ALA A 691 31.30 -7.53 15.01
N ARG A 692 31.20 -6.26 14.57
CA ARG A 692 30.24 -5.83 13.54
C ARG A 692 30.89 -5.55 12.21
N ASP A 693 32.11 -5.01 12.26
CA ASP A 693 32.89 -4.67 11.08
C ASP A 693 34.39 -4.79 11.38
N VAL A 694 35.20 -4.96 10.34
CA VAL A 694 36.64 -5.16 10.47
C VAL A 694 37.41 -4.50 9.33
N TYR A 695 38.56 -3.91 9.68
CA TYR A 695 39.56 -3.43 8.73
C TYR A 695 40.91 -4.08 9.04
N VAL A 696 41.66 -4.49 8.02
CA VAL A 696 42.97 -5.15 8.17
C VAL A 696 44.08 -4.27 7.60
N LYS A 697 45.16 -4.07 8.36
CA LYS A 697 46.37 -3.35 7.95
C LYS A 697 47.60 -4.16 8.33
N GLY A 698 48.17 -4.87 7.36
CA GLY A 698 49.23 -5.85 7.64
C GLY A 698 48.73 -6.91 8.62
N ASP A 699 49.50 -7.16 9.67
CA ASP A 699 49.15 -8.17 10.70
C ASP A 699 48.24 -7.62 11.80
N THR A 700 47.55 -6.51 11.57
CA THR A 700 46.62 -5.92 12.56
C THR A 700 45.20 -5.87 12.03
N ALA A 701 44.25 -6.39 12.82
CA ALA A 701 42.82 -6.23 12.60
C ALA A 701 42.24 -5.15 13.54
N PHE A 702 41.58 -4.16 12.96
CA PHE A 702 40.81 -3.13 13.67
C PHE A 702 39.33 -3.48 13.61
N VAL A 703 38.74 -3.81 14.75
CA VAL A 703 37.37 -4.34 14.85
C VAL A 703 36.45 -3.30 15.47
N ALA A 704 35.38 -2.94 14.75
CA ALA A 704 34.24 -2.24 15.33
C ALA A 704 33.49 -3.21 16.25
N ALA A 705 33.73 -3.08 17.55
CA ALA A 705 33.43 -4.08 18.57
C ALA A 705 32.17 -3.73 19.38
N GLY A 706 31.16 -3.12 18.74
CA GLY A 706 29.91 -2.76 19.39
C GLY A 706 30.14 -1.84 20.59
N ALA A 707 29.67 -2.26 21.76
CA ALA A 707 29.79 -1.48 23.00
C ALA A 707 31.22 -1.40 23.55
N LYS A 708 32.18 -2.13 22.96
CA LYS A 708 33.60 -2.04 23.34
C LYS A 708 34.37 -0.96 22.57
N GLY A 709 33.73 -0.32 21.60
CA GLY A 709 34.35 0.70 20.74
C GLY A 709 35.20 0.08 19.64
N LEU A 710 36.41 0.59 19.44
CA LEU A 710 37.37 0.07 18.45
C LEU A 710 38.45 -0.77 19.13
N VAL A 711 38.68 -1.99 18.66
CA VAL A 711 39.70 -2.91 19.19
C VAL A 711 40.73 -3.22 18.11
N ALA A 712 42.02 -3.03 18.43
CA ALA A 712 43.13 -3.47 17.60
C ALA A 712 43.65 -4.83 18.09
N LEU A 713 43.70 -5.80 17.18
CA LEU A 713 44.14 -7.17 17.42
C LEU A 713 45.35 -7.50 16.55
N ASP A 714 46.36 -8.12 17.14
CA ASP A 714 47.46 -8.76 16.41
C ASP A 714 46.98 -10.10 15.86
N ILE A 715 47.06 -10.24 14.53
CA ILE A 715 46.65 -11.43 13.78
C ILE A 715 47.83 -12.05 12.99
N SER A 716 49.07 -11.74 13.37
CA SER A 716 50.27 -12.31 12.77
C SER A 716 50.33 -13.83 12.93
N ASP A 717 49.95 -14.34 14.11
CA ASP A 717 49.69 -15.74 14.37
C ASP A 717 48.18 -15.96 14.57
N PRO A 718 47.45 -16.50 13.57
CA PRO A 718 46.01 -16.68 13.66
C PRO A 718 45.60 -17.68 14.75
N THR A 719 46.52 -18.54 15.21
CA THR A 719 46.27 -19.48 16.32
C THR A 719 46.39 -18.81 17.70
N ASN A 720 46.95 -17.61 17.76
CA ASN A 720 47.19 -16.86 18.99
C ASN A 720 46.94 -15.35 18.80
N ILE A 721 45.69 -14.99 18.55
CA ILE A 721 45.25 -13.60 18.38
C ILE A 721 45.27 -12.87 19.72
N THR A 722 45.92 -11.70 19.78
CA THR A 722 46.06 -10.91 21.02
C THR A 722 45.60 -9.46 20.86
N VAL A 723 45.17 -8.83 21.96
CA VAL A 723 44.77 -7.41 21.95
C VAL A 723 45.99 -6.52 22.05
N LEU A 724 46.16 -5.63 21.08
CA LEU A 724 47.19 -4.59 21.10
C LEU A 724 46.73 -3.35 21.85
N SER A 725 45.52 -2.88 21.54
CA SER A 725 44.87 -1.77 22.25
C SER A 725 43.37 -1.73 21.99
N SER A 726 42.66 -0.90 22.76
CA SER A 726 41.25 -0.62 22.53
C SER A 726 40.94 0.84 22.85
N TYR A 727 40.04 1.44 22.09
CA TYR A 727 39.42 2.72 22.41
C TYR A 727 37.95 2.50 22.75
N ASP A 728 37.61 2.76 24.01
CA ASP A 728 36.24 2.62 24.54
C ASP A 728 35.44 3.89 24.21
N SER A 729 34.46 3.77 23.32
CA SER A 729 33.59 4.89 22.94
C SER A 729 32.30 4.88 23.77
N PRO A 730 31.66 6.03 24.01
CA PRO A 730 30.36 6.08 24.69
C PRO A 730 29.19 5.45 23.91
N GLY A 731 29.38 5.17 22.61
CA GLY A 731 28.37 4.67 21.69
C GLY A 731 28.48 3.17 21.40
N ILE A 732 27.93 2.76 20.25
CA ILE A 732 28.02 1.38 19.75
C ILE A 732 28.69 1.44 18.37
N SER A 733 29.92 0.97 18.30
CA SER A 733 30.71 0.97 17.06
C SER A 733 30.19 -0.11 16.10
N ASN A 734 29.58 0.35 15.00
CA ASN A 734 28.88 -0.48 14.02
C ASN A 734 29.71 -0.75 12.76
N ALA A 735 30.41 0.27 12.26
CA ALA A 735 31.17 0.18 11.01
C ALA A 735 32.45 1.00 11.10
N ILE A 736 33.46 0.62 10.31
CA ILE A 736 34.75 1.30 10.24
C ILE A 736 35.16 1.54 8.78
N ALA A 737 35.57 2.78 8.47
CA ALA A 737 36.24 3.13 7.23
C ALA A 737 37.60 3.75 7.53
N VAL A 738 38.64 3.44 6.75
CA VAL A 738 40.02 3.89 7.02
C VAL A 738 40.62 4.60 5.82
N ASN A 739 41.20 5.78 6.05
CA ASN A 739 42.03 6.51 5.08
C ASN A 739 43.45 6.68 5.65
N GLY A 740 44.38 5.83 5.23
CA GLY A 740 45.75 5.82 5.73
C GLY A 740 45.84 5.41 7.20
N ASP A 741 46.22 6.35 8.06
CA ASP A 741 46.34 6.14 9.52
C ASP A 741 45.13 6.66 10.30
N VAL A 742 44.07 7.06 9.61
CA VAL A 742 42.86 7.64 10.21
C VAL A 742 41.68 6.70 10.02
N ALA A 743 41.08 6.28 11.13
CA ALA A 743 39.85 5.50 11.16
C ALA A 743 38.64 6.41 11.43
N TYR A 744 37.58 6.22 10.65
CA TYR A 744 36.26 6.80 10.83
C TYR A 744 35.31 5.70 11.27
N VAL A 745 34.67 5.87 12.43
CA VAL A 745 33.86 4.83 13.03
C VAL A 745 32.44 5.33 13.25
N ALA A 746 31.47 4.64 12.67
CA ALA A 746 30.05 4.86 12.92
C ALA A 746 29.69 4.29 14.30
N ASP A 747 29.35 5.15 15.26
CA ASP A 747 29.25 4.83 16.69
C ASP A 747 27.82 4.96 17.25
N GLY A 748 26.83 4.68 16.41
CA GLY A 748 25.42 4.70 16.77
C GLY A 748 24.97 6.08 17.23
N SER A 749 24.34 6.15 18.40
CA SER A 749 23.82 7.40 18.97
C SER A 749 24.89 8.46 19.30
N ASN A 750 26.16 8.07 19.32
CA ASN A 750 27.28 9.01 19.50
C ASN A 750 27.72 9.68 18.18
N GLY A 751 27.09 9.35 17.05
CA GLY A 751 27.45 9.82 15.73
C GLY A 751 28.68 9.11 15.18
N THR A 752 29.56 9.84 14.50
CA THR A 752 30.82 9.29 13.96
C THR A 752 32.01 9.82 14.75
N TYR A 753 32.89 8.95 15.23
CA TYR A 753 34.19 9.39 15.77
C TYR A 753 35.34 9.07 14.83
N VAL A 754 36.41 9.84 14.98
CA VAL A 754 37.62 9.76 14.18
C VAL A 754 38.78 9.42 15.11
N ALA A 755 39.54 8.37 14.78
CA ALA A 755 40.64 7.87 15.59
C ALA A 755 41.94 7.80 14.77
N ASP A 756 43.05 8.08 15.45
CA ASP A 756 44.40 7.82 14.94
C ASP A 756 44.75 6.37 15.24
N ILE A 757 45.08 5.64 14.18
CA ILE A 757 45.47 4.23 14.20
C ILE A 757 46.90 4.01 13.66
N SER A 758 47.71 5.07 13.58
CA SER A 758 49.13 4.98 13.18
C SER A 758 49.93 4.04 14.08
N ASN A 759 49.57 3.98 15.38
CA ASN A 759 50.12 3.05 16.35
C ASN A 759 49.02 2.11 16.87
N ALA A 760 49.02 0.86 16.41
CA ALA A 760 48.05 -0.15 16.81
C ALA A 760 48.08 -0.50 18.32
N SER A 761 49.19 -0.26 19.01
CA SER A 761 49.31 -0.43 20.46
C SER A 761 48.75 0.77 21.26
N SER A 762 48.32 1.85 20.60
CA SER A 762 47.74 3.02 21.25
C SER A 762 46.80 3.78 20.30
N ILE A 763 45.58 3.27 20.12
CA ILE A 763 44.51 4.02 19.44
C ILE A 763 44.22 5.30 20.22
N SER A 764 44.11 6.44 19.53
CA SER A 764 43.76 7.72 20.15
C SER A 764 42.63 8.45 19.45
N LEU A 765 41.70 9.02 20.21
CA LEU A 765 40.60 9.82 19.67
C LEU A 765 41.12 11.15 19.09
N ILE A 766 40.89 11.35 17.80
CA ILE A 766 41.10 12.63 17.12
C ILE A 766 39.93 13.56 17.44
N THR A 767 38.70 13.17 17.09
CA THR A 767 37.49 13.98 17.32
C THR A 767 36.20 13.16 17.22
N THR A 768 35.07 13.74 17.62
CA THR A 768 33.73 13.18 17.44
C THR A 768 32.87 14.18 16.68
N VAL A 769 32.20 13.69 15.64
CA VAL A 769 31.29 14.46 14.80
C VAL A 769 29.86 14.03 15.15
N ALA A 770 29.25 14.76 16.08
CA ALA A 770 27.87 14.55 16.49
C ALA A 770 26.96 15.43 15.63
N LYS A 771 26.54 14.92 14.48
CA LYS A 771 25.60 15.60 13.58
C LYS A 771 24.35 14.73 13.43
N LYS A 772 23.23 15.18 14.01
CA LYS A 772 21.82 14.67 13.95
C LYS A 772 21.50 13.15 13.93
N SER A 773 22.44 12.22 14.03
CA SER A 773 22.24 10.88 13.45
C SER A 773 22.67 9.71 14.35
N ASN A 774 21.98 8.58 14.23
CA ASN A 774 22.35 7.28 14.81
C ASN A 774 23.23 6.51 13.81
N ALA A 775 24.54 6.81 13.75
CA ALA A 775 25.44 6.28 12.72
C ALA A 775 25.52 4.74 12.74
N THR A 776 24.97 4.10 11.72
CA THR A 776 24.90 2.63 11.58
C THR A 776 25.94 2.08 10.61
N THR A 777 26.39 2.89 9.64
CA THR A 777 27.36 2.47 8.63
C THR A 777 28.19 3.65 8.14
N CYS A 778 29.40 3.39 7.63
CA CYS A 778 30.20 4.42 6.99
C CYS A 778 31.08 3.83 5.88
N THR A 779 31.26 4.59 4.80
CA THR A 779 32.15 4.22 3.67
C THR A 779 32.86 5.46 3.13
N LEU A 780 34.04 5.27 2.54
CA LEU A 780 34.81 6.35 1.92
C LEU A 780 34.56 6.39 0.40
N SER A 781 34.63 7.59 -0.18
CA SER A 781 34.78 7.75 -1.63
C SER A 781 36.05 7.06 -2.14
N PRO A 782 36.15 6.69 -3.44
CA PRO A 782 37.34 6.02 -3.98
C PRO A 782 38.67 6.76 -3.75
N ASP A 783 38.62 8.09 -3.69
CA ASP A 783 39.78 8.96 -3.46
C ASP A 783 39.99 9.31 -1.97
N GLY A 784 39.09 8.85 -1.09
CA GLY A 784 39.10 9.08 0.34
C GLY A 784 38.83 10.54 0.75
N SER A 785 38.33 11.39 -0.15
CA SER A 785 38.03 12.80 0.12
C SER A 785 36.70 13.03 0.85
N GLU A 786 35.77 12.07 0.74
CA GLU A 786 34.44 12.13 1.35
C GLU A 786 34.15 10.84 2.14
N LEU A 787 33.43 11.00 3.25
CA LEU A 787 32.89 9.93 4.06
C LEU A 787 31.36 9.98 4.00
N PHE A 788 30.74 8.89 3.57
CA PHE A 788 29.31 8.70 3.59
C PHE A 788 28.94 7.93 4.86
N VAL A 789 28.08 8.51 5.70
CA VAL A 789 27.63 7.93 6.96
C VAL A 789 26.12 7.72 6.89
N GLY A 790 25.68 6.47 7.00
CA GLY A 790 24.26 6.14 7.09
C GLY A 790 23.79 6.17 8.54
N ASP A 791 22.60 6.71 8.80
CA ASP A 791 22.04 6.83 10.15
C ASP A 791 20.70 6.11 10.36
N GLY A 792 20.27 5.37 9.33
CA GLY A 792 18.95 4.78 9.24
C GLY A 792 17.96 5.60 8.41
N SER A 793 18.05 6.92 8.34
CA SER A 793 17.07 7.77 7.60
C SER A 793 17.69 8.65 6.51
N TYR A 794 19.00 8.89 6.55
CA TYR A 794 19.73 9.65 5.54
C TYR A 794 21.19 9.21 5.43
N TYR A 795 21.82 9.59 4.32
CA TYR A 795 23.27 9.62 4.20
C TYR A 795 23.76 11.02 4.57
N GLU A 796 24.57 11.10 5.62
CA GLU A 796 25.40 12.26 5.90
C GLU A 796 26.70 12.16 5.09
N VAL A 797 27.06 13.24 4.40
CA VAL A 797 28.29 13.31 3.62
C VAL A 797 29.24 14.30 4.27
N LEU A 798 30.41 13.81 4.69
CA LEU A 798 31.43 14.57 5.40
C LEU A 798 32.70 14.69 4.57
N ASN A 799 33.31 15.88 4.56
CA ASN A 799 34.62 16.07 3.95
C ASN A 799 35.73 15.54 4.89
N THR A 800 36.55 14.60 4.43
CA THR A 800 37.59 13.97 5.28
C THR A 800 38.73 14.91 5.65
N ALA A 801 38.97 15.98 4.88
CA ALA A 801 39.94 17.02 5.22
C ALA A 801 39.37 18.07 6.19
N ASN A 802 38.04 18.19 6.29
CA ASN A 802 37.35 19.08 7.22
C ASN A 802 35.97 18.53 7.62
N MET A 803 35.96 17.68 8.65
CA MET A 803 34.77 16.96 9.11
C MET A 803 33.63 17.83 9.65
N LEU A 804 33.84 19.15 9.78
CA LEU A 804 32.77 20.11 10.13
C LEU A 804 31.99 20.57 8.89
N GLU A 805 32.58 20.48 7.69
CA GLU A 805 31.94 20.75 6.41
C GLU A 805 31.29 19.47 5.87
N GLY A 806 29.99 19.55 5.58
CA GLY A 806 29.18 18.41 5.13
C GLY A 806 27.68 18.74 5.13
N GLY A 807 26.87 17.85 4.58
CA GLY A 807 25.41 17.97 4.53
C GLY A 807 24.73 16.60 4.40
N TYR A 808 23.46 16.58 3.96
CA TYR A 808 22.63 15.38 4.04
C TYR A 808 21.87 15.11 2.74
N ILE A 809 21.77 13.82 2.41
CA ILE A 809 20.92 13.26 1.36
C ILE A 809 19.84 12.41 2.05
N HIS A 810 18.58 12.87 1.98
CA HIS A 810 17.46 12.10 2.52
C HIS A 810 17.14 10.92 1.61
N THR A 811 16.97 9.73 2.17
CA THR A 811 16.46 8.56 1.43
C THR A 811 14.95 8.42 1.62
N LEU A 812 14.36 7.35 1.09
CA LEU A 812 12.93 7.13 1.07
C LEU A 812 12.38 6.52 2.38
N GLY A 813 13.22 5.85 3.17
CA GLY A 813 12.81 5.02 4.30
C GLY A 813 13.60 5.18 5.59
N THR A 814 13.20 4.40 6.59
CA THR A 814 13.84 4.31 7.92
C THR A 814 14.99 3.30 7.99
N GLY A 815 15.55 2.89 6.84
CA GLY A 815 16.75 2.05 6.81
C GLY A 815 17.74 2.46 5.72
N VAL A 816 18.89 3.03 6.11
CA VAL A 816 20.03 3.30 5.23
C VAL A 816 21.07 2.20 5.40
N GLY A 817 21.36 1.48 4.31
CA GLY A 817 22.33 0.40 4.25
C GLY A 817 23.76 0.88 3.94
N PRO A 818 24.74 -0.03 3.79
CA PRO A 818 26.09 0.34 3.40
C PRO A 818 26.11 0.95 1.99
N ALA A 819 26.93 1.98 1.80
CA ALA A 819 27.20 2.53 0.48
C ALA A 819 28.46 1.89 -0.12
N THR A 820 28.48 1.76 -1.44
CA THR A 820 29.61 1.22 -2.22
C THR A 820 30.11 2.26 -3.21
N ALA A 821 31.41 2.48 -3.20
CA ALA A 821 32.09 3.34 -4.16
C ALA A 821 32.14 2.69 -5.56
N LEU A 822 31.93 3.45 -6.63
CA LEU A 822 31.99 2.93 -8.00
C LEU A 822 33.45 2.73 -8.47
N PRO A 823 33.82 1.53 -9.00
CA PRO A 823 35.13 1.31 -9.61
C PRO A 823 35.40 2.26 -10.78
N ASN A 824 36.66 2.63 -11.00
CA ASN A 824 37.13 3.51 -12.10
C ASN A 824 36.71 4.99 -12.05
N ALA A 825 36.01 5.43 -10.99
CA ALA A 825 35.68 6.83 -10.74
C ALA A 825 36.84 7.60 -10.08
N LYS A 826 38.07 7.49 -10.62
CA LYS A 826 39.23 8.21 -10.09
C LYS A 826 38.99 9.72 -10.18
N GLY A 827 38.82 10.37 -9.02
CA GLY A 827 38.61 11.82 -8.91
C GLY A 827 37.15 12.29 -9.01
N THR A 828 36.17 11.41 -8.87
CA THR A 828 34.74 11.76 -8.83
C THR A 828 34.05 11.15 -7.61
N SER A 829 33.23 11.93 -6.89
CA SER A 829 32.48 11.50 -5.69
C SER A 829 31.26 10.63 -5.99
N LYS A 830 31.33 9.73 -7.00
CA LYS A 830 30.21 8.85 -7.39
C LYS A 830 30.12 7.65 -6.46
N PHE A 831 28.91 7.36 -5.97
CA PHE A 831 28.67 6.22 -5.10
C PHE A 831 27.29 5.61 -5.34
N ILE A 832 27.17 4.35 -4.95
CA ILE A 832 25.91 3.63 -4.87
C ILE A 832 25.49 3.59 -3.39
N GLY A 833 24.33 4.15 -3.07
CA GLY A 833 23.74 4.08 -1.74
C GLY A 833 22.62 3.06 -1.68
N ILE A 834 22.51 2.31 -0.59
CA ILE A 834 21.40 1.39 -0.35
C ILE A 834 20.37 2.06 0.57
N ASP A 835 19.10 1.96 0.22
CA ASP A 835 17.97 2.06 1.13
C ASP A 835 17.41 0.66 1.34
N TYR A 836 17.53 0.20 2.57
CA TYR A 836 17.32 -1.18 2.97
C TYR A 836 15.93 -1.70 2.61
N ASN A 837 14.92 -0.82 2.54
CA ASN A 837 13.54 -1.24 2.29
C ASN A 837 13.10 -1.07 0.84
N TYR A 838 13.82 -0.30 0.03
CA TYR A 838 13.31 0.14 -1.26
C TYR A 838 14.25 -0.13 -2.43
N GLY A 839 15.57 -0.22 -2.18
CA GLY A 839 16.53 -0.57 -3.22
C GLY A 839 17.76 0.33 -3.20
N VAL A 840 18.22 0.72 -4.38
CA VAL A 840 19.58 1.23 -4.57
C VAL A 840 19.58 2.55 -5.35
N PHE A 841 20.23 3.56 -4.78
CA PHE A 841 20.44 4.87 -5.39
C PHE A 841 21.80 4.93 -6.08
N ILE A 842 21.85 5.57 -7.24
CA ILE A 842 23.11 5.92 -7.90
C ILE A 842 23.26 7.44 -7.91
N PHE A 843 24.34 7.95 -7.33
CA PHE A 843 24.60 9.39 -7.20
C PHE A 843 25.77 9.85 -8.08
N ASP A 844 25.64 11.03 -8.69
CA ASP A 844 26.76 11.73 -9.35
C ASP A 844 27.30 12.84 -8.44
N GLY A 845 28.43 12.59 -7.79
CA GLY A 845 28.95 13.51 -6.80
C GLY A 845 29.69 14.71 -7.39
N THR A 846 28.94 15.71 -7.84
CA THR A 846 29.43 17.09 -7.94
C THR A 846 28.52 18.01 -7.11
N PRO A 847 28.74 18.12 -5.79
CA PRO A 847 27.93 19.00 -4.96
C PRO A 847 28.12 20.48 -5.33
N ASP A 848 27.03 21.13 -5.75
CA ASP A 848 26.99 22.58 -6.04
C ASP A 848 27.21 23.47 -4.78
N GLY A 849 27.24 22.87 -3.58
CA GLY A 849 27.35 23.59 -2.31
C GLY A 849 28.70 23.47 -1.59
N ILE A 850 29.50 22.43 -1.85
CA ILE A 850 30.81 22.24 -1.21
C ILE A 850 31.93 22.90 -2.05
N VAL A 851 31.66 23.15 -3.34
CA VAL A 851 32.57 23.88 -4.22
C VAL A 851 31.90 25.16 -4.73
N SER A 852 31.72 26.16 -3.86
CA SER A 852 31.49 27.54 -4.31
C SER A 852 32.65 28.46 -3.95
N LYS A 853 33.74 28.28 -4.70
CA LYS A 853 34.32 29.32 -5.57
C LYS A 853 35.59 28.79 -6.19
N THR A 854 35.66 28.95 -7.49
CA THR A 854 36.87 29.06 -8.30
C THR A 854 38.00 29.78 -7.54
N ASP A 855 38.77 29.00 -6.79
CA ASP A 855 40.15 29.29 -6.45
C ASP A 855 40.87 27.94 -6.60
N ASN A 856 41.67 27.80 -7.64
CA ASN A 856 42.54 26.65 -7.93
C ASN A 856 43.68 26.49 -6.91
N LYS A 857 43.34 26.58 -5.62
CA LYS A 857 44.18 26.30 -4.48
C LYS A 857 43.34 25.48 -3.52
N VAL A 858 43.39 24.16 -3.67
CA VAL A 858 43.16 23.24 -2.54
C VAL A 858 43.85 23.87 -1.34
N LYS A 859 43.11 24.31 -0.31
CA LYS A 859 43.74 24.85 0.90
C LYS A 859 44.67 23.76 1.39
N SER A 860 45.97 24.01 1.32
CA SER A 860 46.99 23.02 1.66
C SER A 860 46.91 22.56 3.11
N VAL A 861 46.17 23.31 3.93
CA VAL A 861 46.01 23.12 5.37
C VAL A 861 44.59 23.48 5.81
N SER A 862 43.93 22.62 6.61
CA SER A 862 42.68 22.92 7.32
C SER A 862 42.96 23.12 8.83
N PHE A 863 42.19 23.98 9.50
CA PHE A 863 42.36 24.28 10.94
C PHE A 863 41.01 24.45 11.63
N ALA A 864 40.79 23.67 12.69
CA ALA A 864 39.58 23.68 13.49
C ALA A 864 39.89 23.73 15.00
N LEU A 865 38.91 24.21 15.77
CA LEU A 865 38.90 24.14 17.23
C LEU A 865 37.84 23.11 17.62
N GLU A 866 38.12 22.23 18.58
CA GLU A 866 37.08 21.34 19.13
C GLU A 866 35.95 22.16 19.79
N SER A 867 36.30 23.31 20.40
CA SER A 867 35.34 24.31 20.88
C SER A 867 35.95 25.71 20.78
N GLY A 868 35.14 26.67 20.36
CA GLY A 868 35.49 28.10 20.43
C GLY A 868 35.44 28.68 21.84
N ILE A 869 34.93 27.92 22.82
CA ILE A 869 34.80 28.28 24.23
C ILE A 869 35.56 27.26 25.08
N VAL A 870 36.58 27.72 25.80
CA VAL A 870 37.56 26.88 26.50
C VAL A 870 37.59 27.24 27.98
N ARG A 871 37.59 26.24 28.86
CA ARG A 871 37.88 26.43 30.30
C ARG A 871 39.34 26.09 30.63
N ASP A 872 39.70 24.84 30.38
CA ASP A 872 40.99 24.30 30.82
C ASP A 872 41.94 24.03 29.66
N ASN A 873 41.50 23.25 28.67
CA ASN A 873 42.33 22.83 27.55
C ASN A 873 41.75 23.31 26.21
N LEU A 874 42.55 24.04 25.44
CA LEU A 874 42.25 24.39 24.06
C LEU A 874 42.75 23.26 23.18
N ASN A 875 41.83 22.48 22.61
CA ASN A 875 42.14 21.44 21.64
C ASN A 875 41.92 21.98 20.22
N MET A 876 42.90 21.72 19.36
CA MET A 876 42.95 22.20 17.99
C MET A 876 43.30 21.05 17.05
N LEU A 877 42.72 21.10 15.85
CA LEU A 877 42.90 20.10 14.82
C LEU A 877 43.43 20.79 13.57
N LEU A 878 44.51 20.25 13.01
CA LEU A 878 45.14 20.75 11.81
C LEU A 878 45.28 19.62 10.79
N SER A 879 44.73 19.74 9.58
CA SER A 879 44.98 18.78 8.51
C SER A 879 46.00 19.35 7.53
N LEU A 880 46.97 18.55 7.10
CA LEU A 880 48.01 18.91 6.14
C LEU A 880 47.97 17.98 4.94
N ASN A 881 47.99 18.53 3.73
CA ASN A 881 48.05 17.72 2.52
C ASN A 881 49.48 17.29 2.11
N LYS A 882 50.50 17.83 2.78
CA LYS A 882 51.92 17.48 2.65
C LYS A 882 52.71 17.92 3.87
N ASP A 883 53.88 17.32 4.06
CA ASP A 883 54.84 17.71 5.09
C ASP A 883 55.18 19.21 5.00
N SER A 884 55.03 19.91 6.12
CA SER A 884 55.15 21.38 6.16
C SER A 884 55.68 21.86 7.50
N ASN A 885 56.41 22.99 7.51
CA ASN A 885 56.76 23.69 8.74
C ASN A 885 55.53 24.41 9.30
N ILE A 886 55.10 24.06 10.50
CA ILE A 886 53.89 24.62 11.12
C ILE A 886 54.25 25.41 12.36
N THR A 887 53.68 26.61 12.48
CA THR A 887 53.64 27.36 13.74
C THR A 887 52.19 27.66 14.12
N VAL A 888 51.73 27.16 15.26
CA VAL A 888 50.44 27.53 15.85
C VAL A 888 50.69 28.44 17.04
N SER A 889 50.07 29.62 17.06
CA SER A 889 50.28 30.64 18.08
C SER A 889 48.95 31.25 18.55
N LEU A 890 48.86 31.58 19.82
CA LEU A 890 47.74 32.31 20.40
C LEU A 890 48.05 33.79 20.50
N PHE A 891 47.08 34.62 20.12
CA PHE A 891 47.14 36.07 20.20
C PHE A 891 45.99 36.58 21.08
N ASP A 892 46.23 37.60 21.89
CA ASP A 892 45.14 38.31 22.58
C ASP A 892 44.38 39.23 21.61
N ALA A 893 43.29 39.83 22.08
CA ALA A 893 42.45 40.72 21.28
C ALA A 893 43.17 41.97 20.72
N THR A 894 44.34 42.32 21.27
CA THR A 894 45.17 43.43 20.76
C THR A 894 46.14 42.99 19.66
N GLY A 895 46.20 41.69 19.36
CA GLY A 895 47.12 41.12 18.37
C GLY A 895 48.50 40.81 18.94
N ARG A 896 48.70 40.86 20.27
CA ARG A 896 49.95 40.44 20.91
C ARG A 896 49.97 38.92 21.06
N ARG A 897 51.06 38.27 20.65
CA ARG A 897 51.25 36.82 20.81
C ARG A 897 51.45 36.47 22.28
N VAL A 898 50.55 35.65 22.83
CA VAL A 898 50.57 35.23 24.24
C VAL A 898 51.12 33.83 24.44
N ALA A 899 51.08 32.97 23.41
CA ALA A 899 51.67 31.63 23.46
C ALA A 899 52.03 31.11 22.07
N ILE A 900 52.98 30.19 22.02
CA ILE A 900 53.25 29.32 20.88
C ILE A 900 52.80 27.92 21.30
N VAL A 901 51.82 27.37 20.59
CA VAL A 901 51.28 26.04 20.89
C VAL A 901 52.06 24.95 20.16
N TYR A 902 52.52 25.23 18.95
CA TYR A 902 53.28 24.28 18.15
C TYR A 902 54.25 25.03 17.23
N ASN A 903 55.47 24.51 17.06
CA ASN A 903 56.46 25.08 16.16
C ASN A 903 57.47 24.01 15.69
N SER A 904 57.08 23.21 14.70
CA SER A 904 57.90 22.11 14.15
C SER A 904 57.45 21.75 12.73
N VAL A 905 58.22 20.90 12.05
CA VAL A 905 57.74 20.16 10.87
C VAL A 905 56.61 19.23 11.32
N ALA A 906 55.49 19.27 10.61
CA ALA A 906 54.39 18.32 10.75
C ALA A 906 54.17 17.60 9.41
N HIS A 907 53.91 16.31 9.50
CA HIS A 907 53.76 15.43 8.33
C HIS A 907 52.36 15.56 7.71
N LYS A 908 52.23 15.13 6.44
CA LYS A 908 50.93 14.97 5.78
C LYS A 908 49.97 14.18 6.67
N GLY A 909 48.76 14.69 6.88
CA GLY A 909 47.74 14.07 7.73
C GLY A 909 47.15 15.02 8.76
N MET A 910 46.40 14.46 9.71
CA MET A 910 45.78 15.20 10.82
C MET A 910 46.74 15.32 12.00
N LEU A 911 46.90 16.54 12.53
CA LEU A 911 47.67 16.88 13.71
C LEU A 911 46.73 17.45 14.78
N LYS A 912 46.63 16.75 15.91
CA LYS A 912 45.93 17.24 17.10
C LYS A 912 46.91 17.99 18.01
N LEU A 913 46.51 19.17 18.46
CA LEU A 913 47.27 20.03 19.36
C LEU A 913 46.44 20.37 20.59
N THR A 914 46.99 20.15 21.78
CA THR A 914 46.36 20.52 23.04
C THR A 914 47.20 21.59 23.73
N PHE A 915 46.57 22.70 24.11
CA PHE A 915 47.19 23.76 24.90
C PHE A 915 46.48 23.94 26.24
N ASN A 916 47.22 23.88 27.34
CA ASN A 916 46.68 24.17 28.66
C ASN A 916 46.45 25.68 28.81
N ALA A 917 45.19 26.08 28.75
CA ALA A 917 44.73 27.46 28.78
C ALA A 917 44.59 28.03 30.20
N LYS A 918 44.80 27.24 31.27
CA LYS A 918 44.63 27.70 32.67
C LYS A 918 45.50 28.91 33.02
N SER A 919 46.69 28.98 32.42
CA SER A 919 47.67 30.06 32.60
C SER A 919 47.27 31.36 31.92
N LEU A 920 46.30 31.34 31.01
CA LEU A 920 45.78 32.54 30.34
C LEU A 920 44.66 33.20 31.16
N ALA A 921 44.48 34.50 30.96
CA ALA A 921 43.38 35.24 31.57
C ALA A 921 42.06 34.90 30.89
N LYS A 922 40.93 35.12 31.57
CA LYS A 922 39.62 35.05 30.91
C LYS A 922 39.54 36.13 29.82
N GLY A 923 39.02 35.81 28.65
CA GLY A 923 38.90 36.77 27.57
C GLY A 923 38.93 36.19 26.17
N LEU A 924 39.05 37.09 25.19
CA LEU A 924 39.06 36.78 23.77
C LEU A 924 40.48 36.64 23.25
N TYR A 925 40.72 35.52 22.56
CA TYR A 925 41.98 35.15 21.95
C TYR A 925 41.76 34.72 20.49
N PHE A 926 42.85 34.64 19.74
CA PHE A 926 42.89 34.17 18.36
C PHE A 926 44.00 33.14 18.20
N ALA A 927 43.64 31.92 17.84
CA ALA A 927 44.59 30.88 17.44
C ALA A 927 44.92 31.06 15.96
N ARG A 928 46.18 31.26 15.64
CA ARG A 928 46.68 31.50 14.29
C ARG A 928 47.65 30.39 13.89
N VAL A 929 47.47 29.89 12.68
CA VAL A 929 48.32 28.86 12.08
C VAL A 929 49.12 29.48 10.94
N ASN A 930 50.43 29.32 11.00
CA ASN A 930 51.34 29.60 9.90
C ASN A 930 51.90 28.29 9.34
N VAL A 931 51.98 28.21 8.02
CA VAL A 931 52.53 27.07 7.27
C VAL A 931 53.64 27.61 6.38
N ASN A 932 54.85 27.09 6.53
CA ASN A 932 56.05 27.57 5.82
C ASN A 932 56.18 29.10 5.89
N GLY A 933 55.92 29.68 7.07
CA GLY A 933 56.00 31.12 7.34
C GLY A 933 54.80 31.97 6.90
N LYS A 934 53.77 31.40 6.25
CA LYS A 934 52.57 32.13 5.82
C LYS A 934 51.35 31.80 6.67
N ASN A 935 50.60 32.80 7.12
CA ASN A 935 49.34 32.59 7.82
C ASN A 935 48.32 31.95 6.88
N VAL A 936 47.78 30.79 7.26
CA VAL A 936 46.78 30.06 6.50
C VAL A 936 45.41 30.04 7.17
N ALA A 937 45.35 30.23 8.49
CA ALA A 937 44.12 30.19 9.25
C ALA A 937 44.22 30.99 10.56
N THR A 938 43.12 31.61 10.96
CA THR A 938 42.97 32.23 12.28
C THR A 938 41.57 31.93 12.81
N LYS A 939 41.46 31.42 14.04
CA LYS A 939 40.19 31.07 14.70
C LYS A 939 40.05 31.80 16.02
N LYS A 940 38.82 32.20 16.31
CA LYS A 940 38.43 32.88 17.56
C LYS A 940 38.37 31.86 18.70
N VAL A 941 38.98 32.18 19.84
CA VAL A 941 38.98 31.39 21.07
C VAL A 941 38.50 32.26 22.22
N VAL A 942 37.53 31.81 22.99
CA VAL A 942 37.07 32.47 24.21
C VAL A 942 37.48 31.62 25.40
N ILE A 943 38.32 32.16 26.28
CA ILE A 943 38.72 31.48 27.51
C ILE A 943 37.79 31.95 28.63
N LEU A 944 37.04 31.01 29.20
CA LEU A 944 36.22 31.15 30.39
C LEU A 944 36.97 30.57 31.59
N LYS A 945 36.76 31.12 32.78
CA LYS A 945 37.22 30.53 34.04
C LYS A 945 36.02 30.19 34.89
#